data_AF-A0A817YGK3-F1
#
_entry.id   AF-A0A817YGK3-F1
#
_cell.length_a   1.000
_cell.length_b   1.000
_cell.length_c   1.000
_cell.angle_alpha   90.00
_cell.angle_beta   90.00
_cell.angle_gamma   90.00
#
_symmetry.space_group_name_H-M   'P 1'
#
loop_
_entity.id
_entity.type
_entity.pdbx_description
1 polymer ?
#
loop_
_entity_poly.entity_id
_entity_poly.type
_entity_poly.pdbx_seq_one_letter_code
_entity_poly.pdbx_strand_id
1 'polypeptide(L)'
;MASSSNWVYINSNDGDIIHSNEHIQSKSFVESDQSNAVDAGANQTSDSSTKHDQSNVADAGANQTSDSSTKHDQSNAVDAGAIQKPDFFEKTEGDEVYDDAESLMPENDTNKNENENISKTNIANEVMSNTDHMTPQLGSAMRTNFKMHLFMLRYAKSSDKLNLEWHFVDRKFPFAQTMLLASIDNKKLHMFSLELELTRDNFGWLLVLDKNKLHRITTYQLKLSDFDDKDGKRVLRDPLQYSHEFLFDVHFQTIYFQSPPGSDIPFWNQLCLFTCFFLQQSTYDRFNDFIIQFKAAMYGRTFVRDCCEDFFKECNKYVADSLKRSTNKPNGIKQIIRMIGLVPINKQNFGLPNTSTENFTNVIMSEFTKHLKDVISSLAEDEWNSFRDGMVTLICIQLLSQTFKKSNTSPLEVLLNASIQPERLEIIKRLLNFIKNINGDRNIPEPIWFELLVLDSSDNLIKTIPIEIISFEVYVRCATKVVPALAQFDNFINRLSSHFDDAVKQNQFSIDLKNITFLLSFLRNQSSDDANPDLKTIRSIIDASTTLRNKIKVYMSTLNVTINEFNSIRDIFILSNESSVLFHIKRKEFLLKLLTNDKNLRSVDFYTRWFLAFMAPDKNKRSMLDDDEFKELLKVWTKCVAHRPDTIVTILKEINVLISAMGDHPCSSHFIEYMVDLCFQQKSIIEQIEQSVLLVQSPKFLNEFKLKYKTNVLDVYQNSLKELTNQINPLRILIRIDVATKYQHAFLRELIQMACEDIKIDDEEILQDLFYKPDYQTFTYVALFHSSFETIHIRQCIVDRLLAQSLSWEEIGMRWDQLFAWTHYTYQQRVVADKVWALIREVSSKQFEIDKLINTENDKMQEKLKIIEIIPSCLDIYCSNATDKQHYKDLLQNIANSFTEKIVRTVVIPNEIEQFVPIAKRLHPYSKSTVWHLFRQQPLTCK
;
A
#
# COMPACT_ATOMS: atom_id res chain seq x y z
N MET A 1 7.18 7.90 60.90
CA MET A 1 6.49 8.62 59.80
C MET A 1 7.46 8.80 58.67
N ALA A 2 7.02 8.46 57.46
CA ALA A 2 7.53 8.84 56.14
C ALA A 2 9.05 8.93 55.87
N SER A 3 9.45 8.03 54.98
CA SER A 3 10.13 8.29 53.70
C SER A 3 11.63 8.56 53.61
N SER A 4 12.21 7.71 52.75
CA SER A 4 13.20 7.98 51.70
C SER A 4 14.64 8.22 52.11
N SER A 5 15.45 7.17 51.88
CA SER A 5 16.85 7.34 51.50
C SER A 5 17.25 6.22 50.54
N ASN A 6 17.88 6.68 49.46
CA ASN A 6 18.52 6.01 48.34
C ASN A 6 19.36 4.76 48.70
N TRP A 7 19.69 3.93 47.71
CA TRP A 7 21.04 3.82 47.12
C TRP A 7 21.07 2.65 46.10
N VAL A 8 21.40 3.02 44.85
CA VAL A 8 22.34 2.36 43.92
C VAL A 8 22.24 0.85 43.73
N TYR A 9 21.86 0.44 42.50
CA TYR A 9 22.28 -0.85 41.95
C TYR A 9 22.98 -0.67 40.60
N ILE A 10 24.03 -1.47 40.48
CA ILE A 10 25.12 -1.52 39.50
C ILE A 10 24.60 -2.09 38.17
N ASN A 11 24.92 -1.42 37.07
CA ASN A 11 24.78 -1.97 35.72
C ASN A 11 26.06 -2.71 35.34
N SER A 12 25.94 -3.97 34.91
CA SER A 12 27.03 -4.76 34.34
C SER A 12 26.55 -5.55 33.12
N ASN A 13 27.34 -5.43 32.05
CA ASN A 13 27.56 -6.35 30.94
C ASN A 13 26.47 -6.40 29.84
N ASP A 14 26.77 -5.90 28.64
CA ASP A 14 27.56 -6.49 27.53
C ASP A 14 26.66 -7.31 26.60
N GLY A 15 26.67 -6.95 25.32
CA GLY A 15 25.91 -7.65 24.28
C GLY A 15 25.94 -6.93 22.94
N ASP A 16 27.14 -6.81 22.36
CA ASP A 16 27.37 -6.41 20.97
C ASP A 16 26.64 -7.34 19.99
N ILE A 17 25.98 -6.72 19.02
CA ILE A 17 25.30 -7.37 17.90
C ILE A 17 26.32 -7.53 16.76
N ILE A 18 26.76 -8.77 16.53
CA ILE A 18 27.55 -9.16 15.37
C ILE A 18 26.60 -9.61 14.25
N HIS A 19 26.67 -8.93 13.11
CA HIS A 19 26.16 -9.40 11.82
C HIS A 19 26.98 -10.61 11.35
N SER A 20 26.33 -11.75 11.10
CA SER A 20 26.95 -12.92 10.48
C SER A 20 26.40 -13.15 9.06
N ASN A 21 27.34 -13.17 8.11
CA ASN A 21 27.21 -13.50 6.70
C ASN A 21 26.60 -14.89 6.44
N GLU A 22 25.78 -14.99 5.40
CA GLU A 22 25.38 -16.25 4.77
C GLU A 22 26.53 -16.81 3.93
N HIS A 23 26.92 -18.05 4.25
CA HIS A 23 27.82 -18.88 3.46
C HIS A 23 26.99 -19.82 2.57
N ILE A 24 27.18 -19.69 1.26
CA ILE A 24 26.73 -20.62 0.22
C ILE A 24 27.52 -21.93 0.37
N GLN A 25 26.83 -23.05 0.62
CA GLN A 25 27.37 -24.39 0.44
C GLN A 25 26.78 -25.06 -0.79
N SER A 26 27.67 -25.25 -1.76
CA SER A 26 27.59 -26.16 -2.89
C SER A 26 27.38 -27.61 -2.46
N LYS A 27 26.42 -28.31 -3.09
CA LYS A 27 26.37 -29.77 -3.15
C LYS A 27 26.40 -30.24 -4.60
N SER A 28 27.45 -31.01 -4.87
CA SER A 28 27.73 -31.86 -6.02
C SER A 28 26.69 -32.95 -6.22
N PHE A 29 26.32 -33.23 -7.48
CA PHE A 29 25.81 -34.54 -7.88
C PHE A 29 26.35 -34.97 -9.26
N VAL A 30 27.18 -36.01 -9.15
CA VAL A 30 27.55 -37.13 -10.03
C VAL A 30 26.93 -37.25 -11.44
N GLU A 31 27.84 -37.55 -12.37
CA GLU A 31 27.68 -38.00 -13.77
C GLU A 31 26.87 -39.30 -13.94
N SER A 32 26.15 -39.42 -15.06
CA SER A 32 26.10 -40.67 -15.82
C SER A 32 25.66 -40.44 -17.27
N ASP A 33 26.45 -41.03 -18.17
CA ASP A 33 26.37 -41.06 -19.63
C ASP A 33 24.99 -41.32 -20.25
N GLN A 34 24.75 -40.78 -21.45
CA GLN A 34 24.74 -41.57 -22.70
C GLN A 34 24.34 -40.75 -23.95
N SER A 35 25.23 -40.83 -24.95
CA SER A 35 24.98 -41.06 -26.39
C SER A 35 24.51 -39.92 -27.33
N ASN A 36 25.42 -39.67 -28.28
CA ASN A 36 25.22 -39.67 -29.73
C ASN A 36 24.49 -38.50 -30.42
N ALA A 37 25.31 -37.72 -31.14
CA ALA A 37 25.44 -37.73 -32.61
C ALA A 37 25.29 -36.34 -33.28
N VAL A 38 26.40 -35.94 -33.92
CA VAL A 38 26.47 -35.41 -35.30
C VAL A 38 25.64 -34.15 -35.58
N ASP A 39 26.28 -32.98 -35.75
CA ASP A 39 26.82 -32.63 -37.07
C ASP A 39 27.73 -31.40 -37.04
N ALA A 40 28.67 -31.39 -37.96
CA ALA A 40 29.72 -30.40 -38.14
C ALA A 40 29.24 -29.21 -38.99
N GLY A 41 29.78 -28.02 -38.73
CA GLY A 41 29.54 -26.82 -39.54
C GLY A 41 30.59 -25.76 -39.27
N ALA A 42 31.58 -25.70 -40.15
CA ALA A 42 32.86 -25.03 -40.01
C ALA A 42 32.85 -23.48 -40.05
N ASN A 43 33.90 -22.93 -39.41
CA ASN A 43 34.81 -21.85 -39.84
C ASN A 43 34.26 -20.51 -40.39
N GLN A 44 34.74 -19.42 -39.80
CA GLN A 44 35.75 -18.47 -40.35
C GLN A 44 35.94 -17.34 -39.31
N THR A 45 37.13 -17.15 -38.70
CA THR A 45 38.23 -16.24 -39.13
C THR A 45 37.70 -14.87 -39.60
N SER A 46 38.15 -13.71 -39.11
CA SER A 46 39.52 -13.30 -38.76
C SER A 46 39.52 -11.83 -38.28
N ASP A 47 40.55 -11.49 -37.49
CA ASP A 47 41.26 -10.19 -37.39
C ASP A 47 40.50 -8.95 -36.86
N SER A 48 41.07 -8.03 -36.06
CA SER A 48 42.45 -7.70 -35.63
C SER A 48 42.29 -6.70 -34.45
N SER A 49 42.97 -6.86 -33.30
CA SER A 49 44.19 -6.14 -32.87
C SER A 49 44.14 -4.60 -33.09
N THR A 50 44.51 -3.69 -32.16
CA THR A 50 45.42 -3.75 -31.01
C THR A 50 45.43 -2.40 -30.27
N LYS A 51 45.46 -2.46 -28.93
CA LYS A 51 46.37 -1.80 -27.96
C LYS A 51 46.54 -0.27 -27.81
N HIS A 52 46.46 0.13 -26.52
CA HIS A 52 47.34 1.02 -25.71
C HIS A 52 47.47 2.50 -26.12
N ASP A 53 47.58 3.51 -25.24
CA ASP A 53 48.22 3.52 -23.93
C ASP A 53 47.79 4.69 -23.02
N GLN A 54 48.24 4.58 -21.77
CA GLN A 54 48.09 5.45 -20.61
C GLN A 54 48.74 6.85 -20.74
N SER A 55 48.30 7.81 -19.93
CA SER A 55 49.22 8.57 -19.04
C SER A 55 48.47 9.45 -18.02
N ASN A 56 48.94 9.36 -16.77
CA ASN A 56 48.75 10.30 -15.66
C ASN A 56 49.72 11.48 -15.82
N VAL A 57 49.33 12.69 -15.40
CA VAL A 57 50.20 13.67 -14.72
C VAL A 57 49.35 14.55 -13.78
N ALA A 58 49.83 14.71 -12.55
CA ALA A 58 49.35 15.63 -11.52
C ALA A 58 50.04 17.01 -11.65
N ASP A 59 49.42 18.13 -11.23
CA ASP A 59 49.99 18.94 -10.14
C ASP A 59 49.09 20.10 -9.64
N ALA A 60 49.29 20.36 -8.34
CA ALA A 60 49.17 21.55 -7.49
C ALA A 60 48.34 22.81 -7.86
N GLY A 61 47.71 23.40 -6.83
CA GLY A 61 47.45 24.86 -6.82
C GLY A 61 46.41 25.42 -5.84
N ALA A 62 46.75 25.43 -4.54
CA ALA A 62 46.41 26.38 -3.47
C ALA A 62 45.24 27.41 -3.53
N ASN A 63 44.59 27.53 -2.36
CA ASN A 63 44.27 28.75 -1.58
C ASN A 63 42.84 29.36 -1.52
N GLN A 64 42.40 29.47 -0.25
CA GLN A 64 41.77 30.60 0.45
C GLN A 64 40.23 30.80 0.48
N THR A 65 39.66 30.41 1.64
CA THR A 65 38.92 31.22 2.64
C THR A 65 38.27 32.56 2.27
N SER A 66 36.99 32.71 2.68
CA SER A 66 36.36 33.80 3.49
C SER A 66 34.91 34.06 3.00
N ASP A 67 33.88 33.85 3.81
CA ASP A 67 33.34 34.62 4.94
C ASP A 67 32.62 35.93 4.59
N SER A 68 31.35 36.01 5.05
CA SER A 68 30.57 37.22 5.41
C SER A 68 30.19 38.21 4.28
N SER A 69 29.21 39.11 4.38
CA SER A 69 27.94 39.24 5.10
C SER A 69 27.32 40.58 4.65
N THR A 70 25.99 40.72 4.79
CA THR A 70 25.22 41.96 5.09
C THR A 70 24.93 43.06 4.06
N LYS A 71 23.61 43.38 4.02
CA LYS A 71 22.93 44.71 3.97
C LYS A 71 23.04 45.48 2.64
N HIS A 72 22.10 46.29 2.15
CA HIS A 72 20.87 46.99 2.57
C HIS A 72 20.10 47.20 1.21
N ASP A 73 18.79 47.27 1.07
CA ASP A 73 18.00 48.46 1.37
C ASP A 73 16.49 48.23 1.16
N GLN A 74 15.74 48.95 1.99
CA GLN A 74 14.30 49.18 1.92
C GLN A 74 14.01 50.29 0.91
N SER A 75 12.88 50.23 0.18
CA SER A 75 12.00 51.40 0.02
C SER A 75 10.65 51.05 -0.63
N ASN A 76 9.61 51.27 0.19
CA ASN A 76 8.38 52.01 -0.07
C ASN A 76 7.35 51.53 -1.11
N ALA A 77 6.21 51.20 -0.52
CA ALA A 77 4.87 51.28 -1.06
C ALA A 77 4.51 52.69 -1.61
N VAL A 78 3.71 52.71 -2.66
CA VAL A 78 2.71 53.75 -2.92
C VAL A 78 1.43 53.04 -3.35
N ASP A 79 0.35 53.46 -2.69
CA ASP A 79 -1.01 52.95 -2.74
C ASP A 79 -1.84 53.69 -3.81
N ALA A 80 -3.06 53.17 -4.01
CA ALA A 80 -4.23 53.78 -4.66
C ALA A 80 -4.42 53.64 -6.18
N GLY A 81 -5.48 52.90 -6.53
CA GLY A 81 -6.10 52.86 -7.85
C GLY A 81 -7.40 52.07 -7.85
N ALA A 82 -8.44 52.60 -7.19
CA ALA A 82 -9.81 52.11 -7.29
C ALA A 82 -10.37 52.32 -8.71
N ILE A 83 -11.30 51.45 -9.17
CA ILE A 83 -12.56 51.80 -9.87
C ILE A 83 -13.33 50.53 -10.31
N GLN A 84 -14.59 50.48 -9.82
CA GLN A 84 -15.85 49.98 -10.40
C GLN A 84 -16.01 48.50 -10.83
N LYS A 85 -16.81 47.78 -10.01
CA LYS A 85 -17.76 46.77 -10.46
C LYS A 85 -19.14 47.43 -10.66
N PRO A 86 -19.95 47.00 -11.65
CA PRO A 86 -21.38 47.26 -11.65
C PRO A 86 -22.18 46.10 -11.04
N ASP A 87 -23.20 46.50 -10.29
CA ASP A 87 -24.30 45.72 -9.71
C ASP A 87 -25.40 45.37 -10.73
N PHE A 88 -26.35 44.54 -10.26
CA PHE A 88 -27.69 44.15 -10.73
C PHE A 88 -27.83 42.68 -11.21
N PHE A 89 -28.82 41.87 -10.81
CA PHE A 89 -30.07 42.08 -10.05
C PHE A 89 -30.45 40.80 -9.29
N GLU A 90 -31.15 40.99 -8.17
CA GLU A 90 -31.86 40.03 -7.31
C GLU A 90 -32.87 39.13 -8.03
N LYS A 91 -33.13 37.98 -7.40
CA LYS A 91 -34.49 37.54 -7.05
C LYS A 91 -34.47 36.73 -5.75
N THR A 92 -34.99 37.36 -4.71
CA THR A 92 -35.44 36.80 -3.43
C THR A 92 -36.86 36.22 -3.56
N GLU A 93 -37.14 35.19 -2.75
CA GLU A 93 -38.39 34.89 -2.01
C GLU A 93 -38.35 33.38 -1.66
N GLY A 94 -38.52 32.92 -0.43
CA GLY A 94 -38.97 33.61 0.78
C GLY A 94 -38.70 32.85 2.08
N ASP A 95 -39.03 33.58 3.14
CA ASP A 95 -39.05 33.28 4.58
C ASP A 95 -39.87 32.01 4.93
N GLU A 96 -39.70 31.32 6.07
CA GLU A 96 -40.01 31.69 7.47
C GLU A 96 -39.05 30.89 8.41
N VAL A 97 -38.30 31.44 9.38
CA VAL A 97 -38.57 32.10 10.69
C VAL A 97 -39.08 31.16 11.81
N TYR A 98 -38.47 31.35 13.00
CA TYR A 98 -38.69 30.82 14.38
C TYR A 98 -37.92 29.54 14.76
N ASP A 99 -37.24 29.42 15.91
CA ASP A 99 -36.76 30.38 16.93
C ASP A 99 -35.77 29.63 17.84
N ASP A 100 -34.98 30.40 18.58
CA ASP A 100 -34.05 29.95 19.62
C ASP A 100 -34.73 29.27 20.83
N ALA A 101 -33.92 28.46 21.53
CA ALA A 101 -33.67 28.52 22.99
C ALA A 101 -33.76 27.19 23.77
N GLU A 102 -32.68 26.96 24.53
CA GLU A 102 -32.63 26.47 25.93
C GLU A 102 -33.18 25.08 26.28
N SER A 103 -32.35 24.14 26.77
CA SER A 103 -31.79 24.05 28.13
C SER A 103 -32.72 23.37 29.15
N LEU A 104 -32.11 22.44 29.89
CA LEU A 104 -32.50 21.84 31.17
C LEU A 104 -33.51 20.68 31.19
N MET A 105 -33.15 19.76 32.08
CA MET A 105 -33.88 18.59 32.53
C MET A 105 -35.28 18.93 33.05
N PRO A 106 -36.13 17.91 33.24
CA PRO A 106 -36.57 17.71 34.62
C PRO A 106 -36.61 16.24 35.08
N GLU A 107 -36.48 16.11 36.39
CA GLU A 107 -36.82 14.97 37.22
C GLU A 107 -38.34 14.79 37.36
N ASN A 108 -38.71 13.52 37.58
CA ASN A 108 -39.72 12.96 38.48
C ASN A 108 -41.23 13.04 38.20
N ASP A 109 -41.78 11.82 38.31
CA ASP A 109 -43.03 11.40 38.94
C ASP A 109 -44.38 11.71 38.28
N THR A 110 -45.02 10.66 37.77
CA THR A 110 -46.12 10.00 38.52
C THR A 110 -46.63 8.71 37.87
N ASN A 111 -46.50 7.62 38.63
CA ASN A 111 -47.51 6.60 38.96
C ASN A 111 -48.55 6.11 37.92
N LYS A 112 -48.43 4.81 37.60
CA LYS A 112 -49.45 3.73 37.74
C LYS A 112 -48.80 2.41 37.28
N ASN A 113 -48.17 1.63 38.17
CA ASN A 113 -48.76 0.61 39.04
C ASN A 113 -49.87 -0.24 38.39
N GLU A 114 -49.47 -1.33 37.72
CA GLU A 114 -50.20 -2.61 37.76
C GLU A 114 -49.23 -3.77 38.02
N ASN A 115 -49.52 -4.40 39.16
CA ASN A 115 -48.86 -5.43 39.94
C ASN A 115 -48.20 -6.64 39.24
N GLU A 116 -47.03 -6.98 39.81
CA GLU A 116 -46.54 -8.34 40.05
C GLU A 116 -47.61 -9.22 40.70
N ASN A 117 -47.77 -10.45 40.22
CA ASN A 117 -48.39 -11.52 41.00
C ASN A 117 -47.58 -12.81 40.84
N ILE A 118 -46.63 -12.97 41.76
CA ILE A 118 -45.98 -14.23 42.11
C ILE A 118 -46.99 -15.03 42.93
N SER A 119 -47.54 -16.10 42.35
CA SER A 119 -48.38 -17.05 43.06
C SER A 119 -47.52 -18.05 43.86
N LYS A 120 -47.29 -17.71 45.14
CA LYS A 120 -47.13 -18.68 46.23
C LYS A 120 -48.46 -18.76 46.99
N THR A 121 -49.05 -19.94 47.06
CA THR A 121 -49.93 -20.35 48.18
C THR A 121 -49.87 -21.87 48.26
N ASN A 122 -49.28 -22.38 49.34
CA ASN A 122 -50.00 -22.90 50.51
C ASN A 122 -50.80 -24.17 50.20
N ILE A 123 -50.22 -25.32 50.56
CA ILE A 123 -50.99 -26.47 51.01
C ILE A 123 -50.42 -26.86 52.37
N ALA A 124 -51.19 -26.58 53.41
CA ALA A 124 -51.05 -27.19 54.73
C ALA A 124 -52.41 -27.78 55.11
N ASN A 125 -52.39 -29.07 55.46
CA ASN A 125 -53.23 -29.81 56.41
C ASN A 125 -54.77 -29.76 56.34
N GLU A 126 -55.35 -30.94 56.05
CA GLU A 126 -56.47 -31.62 56.74
C GLU A 126 -56.40 -33.08 56.25
N VAL A 127 -56.02 -34.11 56.99
CA VAL A 127 -56.51 -34.67 58.26
C VAL A 127 -58.03 -34.86 58.25
N MET A 128 -58.49 -35.98 57.68
CA MET A 128 -59.52 -36.84 58.29
C MET A 128 -59.43 -38.29 57.77
N SER A 129 -59.10 -39.16 58.70
CA SER A 129 -59.75 -40.46 58.97
C SER A 129 -59.73 -41.58 57.92
N ASN A 130 -58.83 -42.54 58.12
CA ASN A 130 -59.20 -43.92 58.46
C ASN A 130 -57.97 -44.66 59.00
N THR A 131 -57.78 -44.52 60.31
CA THR A 131 -57.09 -45.49 61.14
C THR A 131 -57.92 -46.76 61.19
N ASP A 132 -57.51 -47.78 60.43
CA ASP A 132 -57.67 -49.15 60.92
C ASP A 132 -56.53 -49.43 61.90
N HIS A 133 -56.95 -49.84 63.09
CA HIS A 133 -56.11 -50.17 64.23
C HIS A 133 -55.08 -51.24 63.88
N MET A 134 -53.79 -50.86 63.88
CA MET A 134 -52.74 -51.73 64.40
C MET A 134 -51.75 -50.90 65.21
N THR A 135 -51.95 -50.91 66.52
CA THR A 135 -50.90 -50.63 67.52
C THR A 135 -49.64 -51.43 67.18
N PRO A 136 -48.49 -50.80 66.88
CA PRO A 136 -47.22 -51.44 67.11
C PRO A 136 -47.01 -51.39 68.62
N GLN A 137 -47.13 -52.56 69.23
CA GLN A 137 -46.64 -52.82 70.56
C GLN A 137 -45.24 -52.25 70.74
N LEU A 138 -44.96 -51.85 71.98
CA LEU A 138 -43.65 -51.53 72.54
C LEU A 138 -42.59 -52.57 72.09
N GLY A 139 -42.02 -52.37 70.91
CA GLY A 139 -40.97 -53.18 70.31
C GLY A 139 -39.67 -52.39 70.42
N SER A 140 -38.66 -53.00 71.05
CA SER A 140 -37.34 -52.43 71.31
C SER A 140 -36.84 -51.49 70.21
N ALA A 141 -36.58 -50.23 70.55
CA ALA A 141 -35.79 -49.34 69.70
C ALA A 141 -34.45 -50.03 69.41
N MET A 142 -34.23 -50.41 68.14
CA MET A 142 -32.97 -50.98 67.68
C MET A 142 -31.89 -49.91 67.83
N ARG A 143 -30.94 -50.15 68.74
CA ARG A 143 -29.64 -49.49 68.73
C ARG A 143 -28.96 -49.85 67.41
N THR A 144 -28.99 -48.95 66.42
CA THR A 144 -28.17 -49.10 65.23
C THR A 144 -26.76 -48.65 65.58
N ASN A 145 -25.89 -49.62 65.85
CA ASN A 145 -24.45 -49.35 65.93
C ASN A 145 -23.92 -49.15 64.50
N PHE A 146 -23.16 -48.09 64.28
CA PHE A 146 -22.49 -47.84 63.01
C PHE A 146 -21.09 -47.25 63.25
N LYS A 147 -20.19 -47.45 62.28
CA LYS A 147 -18.82 -46.96 62.34
C LYS A 147 -18.70 -45.72 61.47
N MET A 148 -18.11 -44.67 62.04
CA MET A 148 -17.74 -43.46 61.31
C MET A 148 -16.23 -43.36 61.25
N HIS A 149 -15.69 -43.25 60.03
CA HIS A 149 -14.26 -43.05 59.81
C HIS A 149 -14.01 -41.60 59.39
N LEU A 150 -13.18 -40.89 60.13
CA LEU A 150 -12.74 -39.55 59.81
C LEU A 150 -11.36 -39.61 59.17
N PHE A 151 -11.13 -38.84 58.10
CA PHE A 151 -9.83 -38.74 57.43
C PHE A 151 -9.35 -37.28 57.39
N MET A 152 -8.06 -37.06 57.64
CA MET A 152 -7.44 -35.73 57.62
C MET A 152 -6.01 -35.81 57.08
N LEU A 153 -5.58 -34.78 56.33
CA LEU A 153 -4.24 -34.68 55.76
C LEU A 153 -3.43 -33.55 56.40
N ARG A 154 -2.14 -33.80 56.70
CA ARG A 154 -1.20 -32.80 57.26
C ARG A 154 0.23 -32.99 56.79
N TYR A 155 0.98 -31.90 56.59
CA TYR A 155 2.43 -31.94 56.38
C TYR A 155 3.19 -31.81 57.70
N ALA A 156 3.88 -32.83 58.18
CA ALA A 156 4.67 -32.77 59.41
C ALA A 156 6.16 -32.95 59.18
N LYS A 157 7.03 -32.37 60.02
CA LYS A 157 8.46 -32.65 59.94
C LYS A 157 8.76 -34.05 60.47
N SER A 158 9.86 -34.63 60.03
CA SER A 158 10.34 -35.94 60.53
C SER A 158 10.55 -35.98 62.05
N SER A 159 10.74 -34.83 62.70
CA SER A 159 10.91 -34.66 64.14
C SER A 159 9.60 -34.41 64.92
N ASP A 160 8.49 -34.15 64.23
CA ASP A 160 7.24 -33.76 64.89
C ASP A 160 6.54 -34.99 65.47
N LYS A 161 6.26 -34.99 66.78
CA LYS A 161 5.35 -35.98 67.40
C LYS A 161 3.91 -35.53 67.16
N LEU A 162 3.26 -36.14 66.18
CA LEU A 162 1.91 -35.76 65.74
C LEU A 162 0.84 -36.49 66.58
N ASN A 163 0.67 -36.07 67.83
CA ASN A 163 -0.44 -36.55 68.66
C ASN A 163 -1.67 -35.68 68.38
N LEU A 164 -2.47 -36.09 67.39
CA LEU A 164 -3.73 -35.44 67.05
C LEU A 164 -4.85 -36.12 67.83
N GLU A 165 -5.58 -35.36 68.63
CA GLU A 165 -6.71 -35.84 69.42
C GLU A 165 -7.97 -35.08 69.07
N TRP A 166 -9.10 -35.77 69.06
CA TRP A 166 -10.41 -35.22 68.84
C TRP A 166 -11.17 -35.07 70.15
N HIS A 167 -11.85 -33.94 70.36
CA HIS A 167 -12.49 -33.65 71.64
C HIS A 167 -14.03 -33.61 71.52
N PHE A 168 -14.69 -34.45 72.32
CA PHE A 168 -16.13 -34.35 72.60
C PHE A 168 -16.33 -33.93 74.05
N VAL A 169 -16.44 -32.62 74.29
CA VAL A 169 -16.63 -31.93 75.59
C VAL A 169 -15.63 -32.39 76.67
N ASP A 170 -15.75 -33.61 77.19
CA ASP A 170 -14.92 -34.21 78.24
C ASP A 170 -14.10 -35.44 77.78
N ARG A 171 -14.16 -35.82 76.50
CA ARG A 171 -13.52 -37.05 75.97
C ARG A 171 -12.58 -36.76 74.82
N LYS A 172 -11.46 -37.48 74.80
CA LYS A 172 -10.41 -37.35 73.79
C LYS A 172 -10.25 -38.66 73.00
N PHE A 173 -10.24 -38.55 71.68
CA PHE A 173 -10.07 -39.68 70.77
C PHE A 173 -8.85 -39.43 69.87
N PRO A 174 -7.75 -40.19 70.03
CA PRO A 174 -6.55 -39.97 69.23
C PRO A 174 -6.75 -40.44 67.79
N PHE A 175 -6.36 -39.60 66.82
CA PHE A 175 -6.20 -40.03 65.45
C PHE A 175 -5.03 -41.01 65.35
N ALA A 176 -5.24 -42.10 64.62
CA ALA A 176 -4.14 -42.95 64.19
C ALA A 176 -3.46 -42.28 62.99
N GLN A 177 -2.13 -42.13 63.06
CA GLN A 177 -1.33 -41.84 61.88
C GLN A 177 -1.32 -43.09 61.00
N THR A 178 -2.11 -43.08 59.93
CA THR A 178 -2.37 -44.29 59.14
C THR A 178 -1.41 -44.46 57.99
N MET A 179 -0.93 -43.36 57.39
CA MET A 179 -0.11 -43.48 56.18
C MET A 179 0.82 -42.29 55.94
N LEU A 180 2.04 -42.58 55.47
CA LEU A 180 2.91 -41.59 54.82
C LEU A 180 2.59 -41.58 53.32
N LEU A 181 2.00 -40.50 52.82
CA LEU A 181 1.63 -40.37 51.41
C LEU A 181 2.79 -39.85 50.55
N ALA A 182 3.62 -38.98 51.13
CA ALA A 182 4.73 -38.34 50.43
C ALA A 182 5.78 -37.75 51.37
N SER A 183 7.00 -37.55 50.88
CA SER A 183 8.05 -36.75 51.55
C SER A 183 8.45 -35.57 50.65
N ILE A 184 8.58 -34.37 51.22
CA ILE A 184 9.05 -33.14 50.58
C ILE A 184 10.07 -32.51 51.50
N ASP A 185 11.35 -32.51 51.11
CA ASP A 185 12.43 -31.98 51.94
C ASP A 185 12.39 -32.60 53.36
N ASN A 186 12.45 -31.75 54.41
CA ASN A 186 12.33 -32.15 55.81
C ASN A 186 10.87 -32.35 56.29
N LYS A 187 9.87 -32.24 55.41
CA LYS A 187 8.43 -32.42 55.71
C LYS A 187 7.88 -33.70 55.05
N LYS A 188 6.93 -34.33 55.72
CA LYS A 188 6.27 -35.59 55.36
C LYS A 188 4.76 -35.37 55.37
N LEU A 189 4.09 -35.73 54.28
CA LEU A 189 2.64 -35.68 54.17
C LEU A 189 2.06 -36.94 54.82
N HIS A 190 1.29 -36.75 55.88
CA HIS A 190 0.63 -37.81 56.60
C HIS A 190 -0.88 -37.74 56.44
N MET A 191 -1.47 -38.92 56.29
CA MET A 191 -2.90 -39.11 56.48
C MET A 191 -3.14 -39.64 57.89
N PHE A 192 -4.09 -39.00 58.55
CA PHE A 192 -4.62 -39.36 59.86
C PHE A 192 -6.01 -39.90 59.68
N SER A 193 -6.34 -40.96 60.41
CA SER A 193 -7.69 -41.48 60.46
C SER A 193 -8.14 -41.72 61.89
N LEU A 194 -9.42 -41.45 62.16
CA LEU A 194 -10.06 -41.77 63.43
C LEU A 194 -11.30 -42.60 63.15
N GLU A 195 -11.39 -43.77 63.76
CA GLU A 195 -12.60 -44.60 63.73
C GLU A 195 -13.40 -44.37 65.01
N LEU A 196 -14.67 -44.05 64.86
CA LEU A 196 -15.62 -43.86 65.95
C LEU A 196 -16.74 -44.88 65.81
N GLU A 197 -16.98 -45.65 66.87
CA GLU A 197 -18.16 -46.51 66.97
C GLU A 197 -19.30 -45.69 67.59
N LEU A 198 -20.31 -45.40 66.78
CA LEU A 198 -21.45 -44.57 67.15
C LEU A 198 -22.72 -45.41 67.26
N THR A 199 -23.62 -45.02 68.13
CA THR A 199 -24.96 -45.61 68.25
C THR A 199 -25.96 -44.51 68.62
N ARG A 200 -27.26 -44.77 68.44
CA ARG A 200 -28.29 -43.86 68.92
C ARG A 200 -29.03 -44.47 70.09
N ASP A 201 -29.31 -43.65 71.10
CA ASP A 201 -30.23 -44.04 72.16
C ASP A 201 -31.68 -43.97 71.67
N ASN A 202 -32.60 -44.45 72.50
CA ASN A 202 -34.03 -44.52 72.19
C ASN A 202 -34.68 -43.13 72.03
N PHE A 203 -33.98 -42.06 72.41
CA PHE A 203 -34.42 -40.67 72.26
C PHE A 203 -33.75 -39.99 71.05
N GLY A 204 -32.97 -40.72 70.26
CA GLY A 204 -32.28 -40.22 69.08
C GLY A 204 -30.94 -39.55 69.35
N TRP A 205 -30.45 -39.53 70.60
CA TRP A 205 -29.16 -38.95 70.94
C TRP A 205 -28.02 -39.83 70.43
N LEU A 206 -27.03 -39.19 69.83
CA LEU A 206 -25.81 -39.86 69.40
C LEU A 206 -24.97 -40.23 70.62
N LEU A 207 -24.56 -41.48 70.68
CA LEU A 207 -23.67 -42.05 71.69
C LEU A 207 -22.41 -42.53 70.97
N VAL A 208 -21.24 -42.33 71.56
CA VAL A 208 -19.97 -42.93 71.11
C VAL A 208 -19.54 -44.02 72.07
N LEU A 209 -19.08 -45.16 71.55
CA LEU A 209 -18.48 -46.23 72.34
C LEU A 209 -16.99 -45.92 72.57
N ASP A 210 -16.62 -45.68 73.82
CA ASP A 210 -15.23 -45.52 74.27
C ASP A 210 -14.96 -46.50 75.41
N LYS A 211 -13.95 -47.37 75.27
CA LYS A 211 -13.55 -48.36 76.29
C LYS A 211 -14.74 -49.18 76.84
N ASN A 212 -15.59 -49.69 75.94
CA ASN A 212 -16.81 -50.45 76.24
C ASN A 212 -17.89 -49.68 77.03
N LYS A 213 -17.83 -48.35 77.08
CA LYS A 213 -18.87 -47.49 77.67
C LYS A 213 -19.46 -46.56 76.63
N LEU A 214 -20.77 -46.40 76.66
CA LEU A 214 -21.49 -45.48 75.78
C LEU A 214 -21.54 -44.09 76.41
N HIS A 215 -21.08 -43.10 75.65
CA HIS A 215 -21.02 -41.70 76.07
C HIS A 215 -21.93 -40.85 75.19
N ARG A 216 -22.85 -40.10 75.80
CA ARG A 216 -23.77 -39.21 75.08
C ARG A 216 -23.05 -37.99 74.54
N ILE A 217 -23.23 -37.76 73.25
CA ILE A 217 -22.77 -36.57 72.54
C ILE A 217 -23.91 -35.55 72.64
N THR A 218 -23.74 -34.55 73.52
CA THR A 218 -24.76 -33.52 73.78
C THR A 218 -24.72 -32.36 72.78
N THR A 219 -23.64 -32.25 72.00
CA THR A 219 -23.47 -31.27 70.93
C THR A 219 -22.91 -31.95 69.69
N TYR A 220 -23.62 -31.86 68.56
CA TYR A 220 -23.16 -32.33 67.23
C TYR A 220 -22.12 -31.38 66.61
N GLN A 221 -21.34 -30.73 67.46
CA GLN A 221 -20.38 -29.70 67.08
C GLN A 221 -18.99 -30.31 67.17
N LEU A 222 -18.33 -30.35 66.02
CA LEU A 222 -16.98 -30.83 65.89
C LEU A 222 -16.03 -29.78 66.44
N LYS A 223 -15.41 -30.05 67.58
CA LYS A 223 -14.38 -29.20 68.17
C LYS A 223 -13.06 -29.97 68.20
N LEU A 224 -12.14 -29.59 67.32
CA LEU A 224 -10.74 -29.98 67.47
C LEU A 224 -10.20 -29.25 68.72
N SER A 225 -9.36 -29.91 69.52
CA SER A 225 -8.91 -29.43 70.84
C SER A 225 -8.44 -27.96 70.84
N ASP A 226 -8.81 -27.21 71.87
CA ASP A 226 -8.22 -25.90 72.25
C ASP A 226 -8.27 -24.74 71.24
N PHE A 227 -9.12 -24.82 70.20
CA PHE A 227 -9.35 -23.68 69.29
C PHE A 227 -10.49 -22.78 69.75
N ASP A 228 -10.19 -21.51 69.97
CA ASP A 228 -11.15 -20.41 70.05
C ASP A 228 -11.24 -19.78 68.65
N ASP A 229 -11.86 -20.52 67.73
CA ASP A 229 -12.07 -20.04 66.37
C ASP A 229 -13.30 -19.12 66.38
N LYS A 230 -13.08 -17.81 66.23
CA LYS A 230 -14.18 -16.83 66.23
C LYS A 230 -15.18 -17.06 65.08
N ASP A 231 -14.82 -17.86 64.07
CA ASP A 231 -15.66 -18.14 62.89
C ASP A 231 -15.90 -19.65 62.57
N GLY A 232 -15.52 -20.60 63.43
CA GLY A 232 -15.32 -22.00 63.02
C GLY A 232 -16.06 -23.11 63.76
N LYS A 233 -17.31 -22.94 64.20
CA LYS A 233 -18.11 -24.11 64.64
C LYS A 233 -18.50 -24.94 63.41
N ARG A 234 -17.77 -26.02 63.12
CA ARG A 234 -18.19 -26.97 62.06
C ARG A 234 -19.24 -27.93 62.62
N VAL A 235 -20.48 -27.78 62.19
CA VAL A 235 -21.54 -28.75 62.46
C VAL A 235 -21.28 -29.93 61.54
N LEU A 236 -20.99 -31.11 62.11
CA LEU A 236 -21.03 -32.34 61.32
C LEU A 236 -22.47 -32.60 60.91
N ARG A 237 -22.67 -32.97 59.65
CA ARG A 237 -23.96 -33.55 59.24
C ARG A 237 -24.20 -34.83 60.03
N ASP A 238 -25.46 -35.21 60.14
CA ASP A 238 -25.85 -36.44 60.81
C ASP A 238 -24.98 -37.61 60.31
N PRO A 239 -24.20 -38.28 61.16
CA PRO A 239 -23.26 -39.31 60.73
C PRO A 239 -23.96 -40.57 60.19
N LEU A 240 -25.29 -40.63 60.23
CA LEU A 240 -26.07 -41.59 59.43
C LEU A 240 -26.01 -41.35 57.91
N GLN A 241 -25.65 -40.13 57.47
CA GLN A 241 -25.55 -39.81 56.05
C GLN A 241 -24.25 -40.32 55.41
N TYR A 242 -23.16 -40.45 56.19
CA TYR A 242 -21.86 -40.87 55.68
C TYR A 242 -21.11 -41.75 56.70
N SER A 243 -20.70 -42.94 56.29
CA SER A 243 -19.82 -43.82 57.08
C SER A 243 -18.36 -43.38 57.05
N HIS A 244 -18.01 -42.48 56.12
CA HIS A 244 -16.68 -41.91 55.95
C HIS A 244 -16.80 -40.39 55.83
N GLU A 245 -15.98 -39.63 56.55
CA GLU A 245 -15.96 -38.17 56.49
C GLU A 245 -14.54 -37.67 56.24
N PHE A 246 -14.37 -36.82 55.23
CA PHE A 246 -13.08 -36.23 54.83
C PHE A 246 -13.02 -34.79 55.32
N LEU A 247 -12.06 -34.52 56.20
CA LEU A 247 -11.93 -33.22 56.84
C LEU A 247 -11.07 -32.28 55.99
N PHE A 248 -11.70 -31.25 55.42
CA PHE A 248 -11.05 -30.24 54.58
C PHE A 248 -10.71 -28.95 55.34
N ASP A 249 -9.58 -28.32 55.04
CA ASP A 249 -9.14 -27.02 55.61
C ASP A 249 -9.23 -26.93 57.12
N VAL A 250 -8.76 -27.98 57.77
CA VAL A 250 -8.55 -27.92 59.20
C VAL A 250 -7.41 -26.92 59.43
N HIS A 251 -7.55 -25.90 60.28
CA HIS A 251 -6.49 -24.95 60.61
C HIS A 251 -6.15 -25.05 62.10
N PHE A 252 -4.87 -24.88 62.46
CA PHE A 252 -4.42 -24.87 63.85
C PHE A 252 -3.75 -23.54 64.19
N GLN A 253 -4.35 -22.74 65.08
CA GLN A 253 -3.74 -21.51 65.60
C GLN A 253 -2.45 -21.83 66.37
N THR A 254 -1.36 -21.12 66.02
CA THR A 254 -0.02 -21.27 66.60
C THR A 254 0.09 -20.85 68.07
N ILE A 255 -0.90 -20.15 68.61
CA ILE A 255 -0.88 -19.58 69.97
C ILE A 255 -0.93 -20.69 71.05
N TYR A 256 -1.50 -21.85 70.71
CA TYR A 256 -1.69 -22.96 71.64
C TYR A 256 -0.61 -24.05 71.53
N PHE A 257 0.32 -23.95 70.57
CA PHE A 257 1.35 -24.96 70.32
C PHE A 257 2.71 -24.33 70.02
N GLN A 258 3.78 -24.77 70.70
CA GLN A 258 5.16 -24.39 70.36
C GLN A 258 5.61 -24.87 68.97
N SER A 259 4.97 -25.93 68.45
CA SER A 259 5.07 -26.38 67.07
C SER A 259 3.76 -27.09 66.71
N PRO A 260 2.84 -26.48 65.94
CA PRO A 260 1.62 -27.18 65.51
C PRO A 260 1.99 -28.47 64.77
N PRO A 261 1.15 -29.52 64.82
CA PRO A 261 1.37 -30.79 64.13
C PRO A 261 1.21 -30.60 62.62
N GLY A 262 2.24 -30.00 62.03
CA GLY A 262 2.37 -29.75 60.62
C GLY A 262 1.81 -28.43 60.09
N SER A 263 2.04 -28.18 58.80
CA SER A 263 1.47 -27.04 58.05
C SER A 263 0.24 -27.46 57.25
N ASP A 264 -0.70 -26.53 57.10
CA ASP A 264 -1.93 -26.73 56.35
C ASP A 264 -1.66 -27.00 54.86
N ILE A 265 -2.58 -27.74 54.26
CA ILE A 265 -2.55 -28.08 52.84
C ILE A 265 -3.56 -27.16 52.15
N PRO A 266 -3.20 -26.49 51.04
CA PRO A 266 -4.18 -25.72 50.27
C PRO A 266 -5.39 -26.57 49.91
N PHE A 267 -6.60 -26.02 50.07
CA PHE A 267 -7.88 -26.71 49.86
C PHE A 267 -7.91 -27.56 48.58
N TRP A 268 -7.56 -26.96 47.45
CA TRP A 268 -7.58 -27.62 46.15
C TRP A 268 -6.55 -28.75 46.02
N ASN A 269 -5.42 -28.66 46.71
CA ASN A 269 -4.42 -29.73 46.72
C ASN A 269 -4.88 -30.93 47.56
N GLN A 270 -5.77 -30.75 48.53
CA GLN A 270 -6.37 -31.87 49.27
C GLN A 270 -7.16 -32.79 48.33
N LEU A 271 -7.76 -32.26 47.25
CA LEU A 271 -8.43 -33.06 46.21
C LEU A 271 -7.47 -34.07 45.55
N CYS A 272 -6.30 -33.58 45.14
CA CYS A 272 -5.21 -34.37 44.57
C CYS A 272 -4.70 -35.43 45.56
N LEU A 273 -4.44 -35.02 46.80
CA LEU A 273 -3.78 -35.86 47.80
C LEU A 273 -4.71 -36.95 48.38
N PHE A 274 -6.00 -36.69 48.55
CA PHE A 274 -6.96 -37.74 48.87
C PHE A 274 -7.14 -38.72 47.70
N THR A 275 -7.11 -38.24 46.46
CA THR A 275 -7.10 -39.13 45.28
C THR A 275 -5.87 -40.02 45.26
N CYS A 276 -4.69 -39.48 45.59
CA CYS A 276 -3.46 -40.23 45.80
C CYS A 276 -3.63 -41.33 46.86
N PHE A 277 -4.30 -41.04 47.98
CA PHE A 277 -4.59 -42.02 49.02
C PHE A 277 -5.46 -43.18 48.49
N PHE A 278 -6.58 -42.88 47.80
CA PHE A 278 -7.46 -43.92 47.25
C PHE A 278 -6.72 -44.81 46.25
N LEU A 279 -5.82 -44.24 45.44
CA LEU A 279 -4.98 -44.99 44.50
C LEU A 279 -4.02 -45.95 45.21
N GLN A 280 -3.41 -45.52 46.31
CA GLN A 280 -2.39 -46.33 47.01
C GLN A 280 -3.01 -47.44 47.88
N GLN A 281 -4.20 -47.21 48.45
CA GLN A 281 -4.90 -48.21 49.28
C GLN A 281 -5.90 -49.05 48.50
N SER A 282 -6.10 -48.78 47.22
CA SER A 282 -7.09 -49.45 46.38
C SER A 282 -8.53 -49.36 46.93
N THR A 283 -8.84 -48.33 47.71
CA THR A 283 -10.17 -48.09 48.31
C THR A 283 -11.02 -47.21 47.38
N TYR A 284 -11.28 -47.72 46.17
CA TYR A 284 -11.90 -46.93 45.11
C TYR A 284 -13.40 -46.65 45.33
N ASP A 285 -14.07 -47.55 46.06
CA ASP A 285 -15.46 -47.50 46.44
C ASP A 285 -15.82 -46.23 47.23
N ARG A 286 -14.88 -45.69 48.00
CA ARG A 286 -15.08 -44.53 48.88
C ARG A 286 -14.96 -43.18 48.18
N PHE A 287 -14.58 -43.16 46.90
CA PHE A 287 -14.34 -41.92 46.18
C PHE A 287 -15.62 -41.12 45.92
N ASN A 288 -16.77 -41.77 45.78
CA ASN A 288 -18.04 -41.08 45.59
C ASN A 288 -18.45 -40.27 46.83
N ASP A 289 -18.33 -40.87 48.02
CA ASP A 289 -18.57 -40.18 49.30
C ASP A 289 -17.67 -38.94 49.42
N PHE A 290 -16.39 -39.12 49.07
CA PHE A 290 -15.41 -38.04 49.04
C PHE A 290 -15.79 -36.91 48.07
N ILE A 291 -16.20 -37.22 46.83
CA ILE A 291 -16.62 -36.19 45.86
C ILE A 291 -17.82 -35.40 46.38
N ILE A 292 -18.80 -36.08 46.96
CA ILE A 292 -20.01 -35.43 47.50
C ILE A 292 -19.62 -34.43 48.59
N GLN A 293 -18.73 -34.83 49.50
CA GLN A 293 -18.25 -33.97 50.58
C GLN A 293 -17.36 -32.84 50.07
N PHE A 294 -16.48 -33.11 49.11
CA PHE A 294 -15.62 -32.10 48.50
C PHE A 294 -16.45 -31.02 47.80
N LYS A 295 -17.47 -31.41 47.00
CA LYS A 295 -18.39 -30.46 46.35
C LYS A 295 -19.11 -29.59 47.36
N ALA A 296 -19.55 -30.16 48.48
CA ALA A 296 -20.18 -29.39 49.56
C ALA A 296 -19.18 -28.41 50.21
N ALA A 297 -17.93 -28.82 50.42
CA ALA A 297 -16.87 -27.99 51.00
C ALA A 297 -16.36 -26.89 50.04
N MET A 298 -16.54 -27.08 48.74
CA MET A 298 -16.12 -26.15 47.68
C MET A 298 -17.00 -24.89 47.59
N TYR A 299 -18.23 -24.92 48.11
CA TYR A 299 -19.18 -23.81 47.98
C TYR A 299 -18.61 -22.50 48.55
N GLY A 300 -18.61 -21.44 47.75
CA GLY A 300 -18.09 -20.12 48.12
C GLY A 300 -16.56 -19.96 47.97
N ARG A 301 -15.83 -20.96 47.50
CA ARG A 301 -14.37 -20.88 47.30
C ARG A 301 -14.00 -20.52 45.87
N THR A 302 -12.97 -19.71 45.71
CA THR A 302 -12.43 -19.32 44.40
C THR A 302 -11.24 -20.20 44.02
N PHE A 303 -11.23 -20.72 42.80
CA PHE A 303 -10.07 -21.36 42.20
C PHE A 303 -9.34 -20.34 41.34
N VAL A 304 -8.23 -19.80 41.85
CA VAL A 304 -7.41 -18.81 41.14
C VAL A 304 -6.28 -19.49 40.37
N ARG A 305 -5.59 -18.74 39.51
CA ARG A 305 -4.54 -19.27 38.63
C ARG A 305 -3.42 -19.99 39.39
N ASP A 306 -2.91 -19.40 40.46
CA ASP A 306 -1.83 -20.01 41.24
C ASP A 306 -2.27 -21.35 41.86
N CYS A 307 -3.53 -21.44 42.30
CA CYS A 307 -4.12 -22.70 42.77
C CYS A 307 -4.16 -23.77 41.66
N CYS A 308 -4.40 -23.38 40.41
CA CYS A 308 -4.41 -24.29 39.26
C CYS A 308 -3.02 -24.82 38.96
N GLU A 309 -2.01 -23.95 38.91
CA GLU A 309 -0.63 -24.34 38.66
C GLU A 309 -0.08 -25.24 39.77
N ASP A 310 -0.34 -24.90 41.04
CA ASP A 310 0.04 -25.71 42.19
C ASP A 310 -0.70 -27.06 42.22
N PHE A 311 -2.00 -27.08 41.90
CA PHE A 311 -2.79 -28.31 41.85
C PHE A 311 -2.21 -29.30 40.84
N PHE A 312 -1.94 -28.87 39.60
CA PHE A 312 -1.38 -29.75 38.57
C PHE A 312 0.07 -30.15 38.86
N LYS A 313 0.85 -29.29 39.51
CA LYS A 313 2.21 -29.63 39.99
C LYS A 313 2.17 -30.76 41.01
N GLU A 314 1.26 -30.69 41.98
CA GLU A 314 1.07 -31.74 42.99
C GLU A 314 0.50 -33.03 42.36
N CYS A 315 -0.42 -32.91 41.39
CA CYS A 315 -0.94 -34.06 40.63
C CYS A 315 0.18 -34.79 39.87
N ASN A 316 1.04 -34.04 39.17
CA ASN A 316 2.18 -34.60 38.47
C ASN A 316 3.14 -35.33 39.42
N LYS A 317 3.34 -34.76 40.61
CA LYS A 317 4.27 -35.29 41.61
C LYS A 317 3.74 -36.54 42.32
N TYR A 318 2.45 -36.57 42.67
CA TYR A 318 1.90 -37.59 43.57
C TYR A 318 0.93 -38.53 42.90
N VAL A 319 -0.03 -37.99 42.15
CA VAL A 319 -1.09 -38.78 41.54
C VAL A 319 -0.54 -39.61 40.38
N ALA A 320 0.32 -39.03 39.52
CA ALA A 320 0.93 -39.77 38.42
C ALA A 320 1.77 -40.96 38.92
N ASP A 321 2.58 -40.77 39.95
CA ASP A 321 3.41 -41.82 40.51
C ASP A 321 2.60 -42.87 41.30
N SER A 322 1.53 -42.46 41.96
CA SER A 322 0.62 -43.40 42.63
C SER A 322 -0.18 -44.22 41.64
N LEU A 323 -0.60 -43.62 40.52
CA LEU A 323 -1.21 -44.37 39.42
C LEU A 323 -0.24 -45.41 38.88
N LYS A 324 1.06 -45.09 38.72
CA LYS A 324 2.07 -46.07 38.27
C LYS A 324 2.12 -47.31 39.17
N ARG A 325 1.96 -47.14 40.48
CA ARG A 325 2.01 -48.22 41.50
C ARG A 325 0.67 -48.90 41.76
N SER A 326 -0.44 -48.29 41.34
CA SER A 326 -1.79 -48.81 41.53
C SER A 326 -1.95 -50.21 40.92
N THR A 327 -2.57 -51.12 41.66
CA THR A 327 -2.87 -52.49 41.20
C THR A 327 -4.10 -52.54 40.29
N ASN A 328 -5.02 -51.58 40.41
CA ASN A 328 -6.20 -51.46 39.55
C ASN A 328 -6.13 -50.16 38.75
N LYS A 329 -5.45 -50.23 37.59
CA LYS A 329 -5.26 -49.09 36.69
C LYS A 329 -6.57 -48.52 36.18
N PRO A 330 -7.55 -49.32 35.69
CA PRO A 330 -8.80 -48.75 35.18
C PRO A 330 -9.56 -47.91 36.22
N ASN A 331 -9.77 -48.43 37.44
CA ASN A 331 -10.46 -47.65 38.48
C ASN A 331 -9.64 -46.43 38.91
N GLY A 332 -8.32 -46.54 38.98
CA GLY A 332 -7.46 -45.40 39.29
C GLY A 332 -7.57 -44.28 38.26
N ILE A 333 -7.49 -44.61 36.96
CA ILE A 333 -7.65 -43.65 35.86
C ILE A 333 -9.04 -43.02 35.90
N LYS A 334 -10.09 -43.83 36.10
CA LYS A 334 -11.47 -43.36 36.25
C LYS A 334 -11.58 -42.26 37.30
N GLN A 335 -11.01 -42.49 38.48
CA GLN A 335 -11.04 -41.51 39.58
C GLN A 335 -10.23 -40.26 39.29
N ILE A 336 -9.05 -40.39 38.70
CA ILE A 336 -8.21 -39.24 38.36
C ILE A 336 -8.91 -38.34 37.35
N ILE A 337 -9.53 -38.89 36.31
CA ILE A 337 -10.28 -38.11 35.33
C ILE A 337 -11.47 -37.42 36.02
N ARG A 338 -12.25 -38.15 36.82
CA ARG A 338 -13.35 -37.57 37.59
C ARG A 338 -12.90 -36.47 38.56
N MET A 339 -11.74 -36.63 39.20
CA MET A 339 -11.12 -35.63 40.08
C MET A 339 -10.86 -34.33 39.33
N ILE A 340 -10.26 -34.42 38.14
CA ILE A 340 -9.95 -33.25 37.30
C ILE A 340 -11.23 -32.52 36.91
N GLY A 341 -12.31 -33.26 36.60
CA GLY A 341 -13.61 -32.67 36.26
C GLY A 341 -14.34 -31.96 37.40
N LEU A 342 -13.83 -32.00 38.63
CA LEU A 342 -14.37 -31.24 39.76
C LEU A 342 -13.75 -29.86 39.91
N VAL A 343 -12.63 -29.61 39.22
CA VAL A 343 -11.87 -28.37 39.34
C VAL A 343 -12.54 -27.31 38.44
N PRO A 344 -12.96 -26.15 38.97
CA PRO A 344 -13.69 -25.15 38.19
C PRO A 344 -12.74 -24.31 37.33
N ILE A 345 -12.31 -24.88 36.20
CA ILE A 345 -11.37 -24.25 35.27
C ILE A 345 -12.09 -23.26 34.34
N ASN A 346 -11.55 -22.06 34.19
CA ASN A 346 -12.06 -20.99 33.34
C ASN A 346 -10.93 -20.07 32.84
N LYS A 347 -11.26 -19.07 32.02
CA LYS A 347 -10.29 -18.09 31.46
C LYS A 347 -9.40 -17.40 32.49
N GLN A 348 -9.93 -17.12 33.68
CA GLN A 348 -9.23 -16.32 34.69
C GLN A 348 -8.20 -17.15 35.47
N ASN A 349 -8.41 -18.46 35.59
CA ASN A 349 -7.54 -19.34 36.36
C ASN A 349 -6.74 -20.34 35.51
N PHE A 350 -7.03 -20.44 34.21
CA PHE A 350 -6.31 -21.32 33.31
C PHE A 350 -5.32 -20.55 32.43
N GLY A 351 -4.03 -20.75 32.68
CA GLY A 351 -2.95 -20.25 31.81
C GLY A 351 -2.63 -21.24 30.68
N LEU A 352 -1.64 -20.87 29.84
CA LEU A 352 -1.04 -21.86 28.92
C LEU A 352 -0.46 -23.02 29.74
N PRO A 353 -0.62 -24.29 29.31
CA PRO A 353 -0.10 -25.44 30.04
C PRO A 353 1.39 -25.28 30.36
N ASN A 354 1.75 -25.43 31.63
CA ASN A 354 3.14 -25.49 32.05
C ASN A 354 3.67 -26.93 31.95
N THR A 355 4.98 -27.13 32.06
CA THR A 355 5.62 -28.45 31.92
C THR A 355 5.06 -29.50 32.89
N SER A 356 4.66 -29.11 34.11
CA SER A 356 4.08 -30.05 35.07
C SER A 356 2.68 -30.50 34.65
N THR A 357 1.84 -29.55 34.20
CA THR A 357 0.50 -29.81 33.67
C THR A 357 0.55 -30.68 32.42
N GLU A 358 1.48 -30.39 31.50
CA GLU A 358 1.71 -31.19 30.29
C GLU A 358 2.15 -32.62 30.63
N ASN A 359 3.16 -32.78 31.50
CA ASN A 359 3.69 -34.09 31.90
C ASN A 359 2.62 -34.95 32.57
N PHE A 360 1.86 -34.38 33.51
CA PHE A 360 0.78 -35.07 34.18
C PHE A 360 -0.27 -35.55 33.17
N THR A 361 -0.75 -34.63 32.32
CA THR A 361 -1.77 -34.91 31.32
C THR A 361 -1.32 -36.02 30.37
N ASN A 362 -0.08 -35.98 29.90
CA ASN A 362 0.47 -37.01 29.00
C ASN A 362 0.53 -38.38 29.68
N VAL A 363 0.91 -38.45 30.96
CA VAL A 363 0.91 -39.72 31.72
C VAL A 363 -0.50 -40.27 31.85
N ILE A 364 -1.47 -39.44 32.25
CA ILE A 364 -2.86 -39.88 32.45
C ILE A 364 -3.50 -40.28 31.13
N MET A 365 -3.36 -39.47 30.08
CA MET A 365 -3.93 -39.77 28.77
C MET A 365 -3.31 -41.01 28.13
N SER A 366 -1.99 -41.23 28.29
CA SER A 366 -1.34 -42.45 27.80
C SER A 366 -1.87 -43.71 28.48
N GLU A 367 -2.04 -43.67 29.81
CA GLU A 367 -2.61 -44.80 30.55
C GLU A 367 -4.11 -44.99 30.27
N PHE A 368 -4.86 -43.90 30.09
CA PHE A 368 -6.27 -43.95 29.72
C PHE A 368 -6.48 -44.61 28.36
N THR A 369 -5.70 -44.24 27.35
CA THR A 369 -5.79 -44.86 26.02
C THR A 369 -5.52 -46.38 26.06
N LYS A 370 -4.59 -46.84 26.91
CA LYS A 370 -4.31 -48.28 27.09
C LYS A 370 -5.47 -49.04 27.74
N HIS A 371 -6.19 -48.41 28.67
CA HIS A 371 -7.25 -49.03 29.47
C HIS A 371 -8.66 -48.52 29.13
N LEU A 372 -8.83 -47.91 27.95
CA LEU A 372 -10.02 -47.15 27.59
C LEU A 372 -11.32 -47.93 27.75
N LYS A 373 -11.37 -49.13 27.17
CA LYS A 373 -12.57 -49.99 27.19
C LYS A 373 -12.96 -50.36 28.61
N ASP A 374 -11.99 -50.71 29.45
CA ASP A 374 -12.22 -51.13 30.84
C ASP A 374 -12.73 -49.95 31.68
N VAL A 375 -12.11 -48.78 31.54
CA VAL A 375 -12.53 -47.55 32.24
C VAL A 375 -13.96 -47.19 31.87
N ILE A 376 -14.28 -47.13 30.58
CA ILE A 376 -15.60 -46.72 30.08
C ILE A 376 -16.68 -47.73 30.49
N SER A 377 -16.39 -49.03 30.39
CA SER A 377 -17.36 -50.07 30.80
C SER A 377 -17.65 -50.10 32.32
N SER A 378 -16.77 -49.51 33.13
CA SER A 378 -16.89 -49.45 34.59
C SER A 378 -17.52 -48.15 35.13
N LEU A 379 -17.87 -47.20 34.26
CA LEU A 379 -18.51 -45.93 34.65
C LEU A 379 -20.00 -46.13 34.92
N ALA A 380 -20.45 -45.74 36.11
CA ALA A 380 -21.88 -45.63 36.41
C ALA A 380 -22.48 -44.34 35.81
N GLU A 381 -23.81 -44.31 35.65
CA GLU A 381 -24.53 -43.23 34.98
C GLU A 381 -24.29 -41.85 35.63
N ASP A 382 -24.25 -41.81 36.96
CA ASP A 382 -24.02 -40.60 37.76
C ASP A 382 -22.56 -40.11 37.74
N GLU A 383 -21.61 -40.97 37.34
CA GLU A 383 -20.19 -40.65 37.28
C GLU A 383 -19.82 -39.86 36.02
N TRP A 384 -20.60 -40.00 34.95
CA TRP A 384 -20.30 -39.48 33.62
C TRP A 384 -20.08 -37.98 33.57
N ASN A 385 -20.87 -37.18 34.29
CA ASN A 385 -20.72 -35.72 34.24
C ASN A 385 -19.32 -35.28 34.68
N SER A 386 -18.86 -35.74 35.85
CA SER A 386 -17.50 -35.46 36.33
C SER A 386 -16.41 -36.04 35.43
N PHE A 387 -16.68 -37.21 34.82
CA PHE A 387 -15.73 -37.84 33.92
C PHE A 387 -15.57 -37.05 32.61
N ARG A 388 -16.69 -36.63 31.98
CA ARG A 388 -16.71 -35.81 30.77
C ARG A 388 -15.96 -34.50 30.97
N ASP A 389 -16.22 -33.80 32.08
CA ASP A 389 -15.56 -32.51 32.35
C ASP A 389 -14.05 -32.68 32.58
N GLY A 390 -13.64 -33.78 33.19
CA GLY A 390 -12.23 -34.16 33.33
C GLY A 390 -11.57 -34.49 32.00
N MET A 391 -12.26 -35.24 31.14
CA MET A 391 -11.80 -35.56 29.79
C MET A 391 -11.64 -34.30 28.93
N VAL A 392 -12.64 -33.40 28.96
CA VAL A 392 -12.59 -32.10 28.26
C VAL A 392 -11.38 -31.30 28.69
N THR A 393 -11.11 -31.25 29.99
CA THR A 393 -9.95 -30.56 30.56
C THR A 393 -8.63 -31.16 30.05
N LEU A 394 -8.47 -32.48 30.13
CA LEU A 394 -7.25 -33.18 29.72
C LEU A 394 -6.98 -33.03 28.22
N ILE A 395 -8.01 -33.21 27.38
CA ILE A 395 -7.88 -33.03 25.92
C ILE A 395 -7.54 -31.57 25.61
N CYS A 396 -8.19 -30.60 26.27
CA CYS A 396 -7.88 -29.19 26.09
C CYS A 396 -6.42 -28.86 26.44
N ILE A 397 -5.89 -29.41 27.54
CA ILE A 397 -4.47 -29.27 27.90
C ILE A 397 -3.56 -29.83 26.81
N GLN A 398 -3.85 -31.03 26.28
CA GLN A 398 -3.04 -31.61 25.20
C GLN A 398 -3.08 -30.77 23.92
N LEU A 399 -4.25 -30.22 23.56
CA LEU A 399 -4.41 -29.35 22.38
C LEU A 399 -3.66 -28.02 22.52
N LEU A 400 -3.63 -27.44 23.72
CA LEU A 400 -2.96 -26.15 23.98
C LEU A 400 -1.46 -26.28 24.31
N SER A 401 -0.98 -27.50 24.52
CA SER A 401 0.40 -27.82 24.90
C SER A 401 1.42 -27.56 23.78
N GLN A 402 2.64 -27.15 24.14
CA GLN A 402 3.73 -26.99 23.17
C GLN A 402 4.26 -28.34 22.66
N THR A 403 4.12 -29.41 23.45
CA THR A 403 4.56 -30.75 23.04
C THR A 403 3.72 -31.35 21.92
N PHE A 404 2.44 -30.96 21.80
CA PHE A 404 1.58 -31.38 20.67
C PHE A 404 2.15 -30.93 19.31
N LYS A 405 2.78 -29.75 19.23
CA LYS A 405 3.44 -29.28 18.00
C LYS A 405 4.59 -30.19 17.53
N LYS A 406 5.04 -31.16 18.35
CA LYS A 406 6.14 -32.08 18.08
C LYS A 406 5.71 -33.55 17.96
N SER A 407 4.48 -33.92 18.33
CA SER A 407 4.00 -35.30 18.33
C SER A 407 3.12 -35.61 17.11
N ASN A 408 3.28 -36.79 16.50
CA ASN A 408 2.49 -37.22 15.34
C ASN A 408 1.10 -37.82 15.68
N THR A 409 0.78 -38.04 16.96
CA THR A 409 -0.50 -38.65 17.39
C THR A 409 -1.48 -37.57 17.83
N SER A 410 -2.67 -37.53 17.22
CA SER A 410 -3.69 -36.54 17.57
C SER A 410 -4.31 -36.85 18.95
N PRO A 411 -4.38 -35.87 19.87
CA PRO A 411 -5.12 -35.99 21.14
C PRO A 411 -6.58 -36.41 20.98
N LEU A 412 -7.13 -36.25 19.77
CA LEU A 412 -8.51 -36.55 19.44
C LEU A 412 -8.75 -38.00 19.01
N GLU A 413 -7.70 -38.81 18.82
CA GLU A 413 -7.84 -40.25 18.52
C GLU A 413 -8.65 -41.00 19.58
N VAL A 414 -8.56 -40.56 20.83
CA VAL A 414 -9.35 -41.10 21.94
C VAL A 414 -10.86 -40.99 21.66
N LEU A 415 -11.30 -39.89 21.05
CA LEU A 415 -12.71 -39.65 20.72
C LEU A 415 -13.19 -40.49 19.54
N LEU A 416 -12.29 -41.07 18.74
CA LEU A 416 -12.63 -41.97 17.63
C LEU A 416 -12.95 -43.39 18.09
N ASN A 417 -12.61 -43.75 19.34
CA ASN A 417 -12.81 -45.10 19.84
C ASN A 417 -14.29 -45.46 19.98
N ALA A 418 -14.66 -46.68 19.55
CA ALA A 418 -16.02 -47.20 19.60
C ALA A 418 -16.67 -47.14 21.00
N SER A 419 -15.89 -47.30 22.07
CA SER A 419 -16.41 -47.25 23.45
C SER A 419 -16.88 -45.86 23.87
N ILE A 420 -16.35 -44.79 23.28
CA ILE A 420 -16.73 -43.39 23.61
C ILE A 420 -17.86 -42.88 22.72
N GLN A 421 -18.19 -43.56 21.62
CA GLN A 421 -19.18 -43.12 20.62
C GLN A 421 -20.50 -42.56 21.18
N PRO A 422 -21.15 -43.17 22.20
CA PRO A 422 -22.42 -42.65 22.74
C PRO A 422 -22.28 -41.25 23.37
N GLU A 423 -21.09 -40.93 23.88
CA GLU A 423 -20.80 -39.72 24.66
C GLU A 423 -19.92 -38.72 23.89
N ARG A 424 -19.37 -39.15 22.75
CA ARG A 424 -18.44 -38.39 21.90
C ARG A 424 -18.94 -36.99 21.58
N LEU A 425 -20.19 -36.86 21.12
CA LEU A 425 -20.76 -35.57 20.71
C LEU A 425 -20.88 -34.60 21.88
N GLU A 426 -21.24 -35.08 23.07
CA GLU A 426 -21.35 -34.24 24.26
C GLU A 426 -19.97 -33.76 24.73
N ILE A 427 -18.96 -34.65 24.69
CA ILE A 427 -17.56 -34.29 24.99
C ILE A 427 -17.05 -33.23 24.00
N ILE A 428 -17.30 -33.40 22.70
CA ILE A 428 -16.89 -32.42 21.66
C ILE A 428 -17.56 -31.08 21.89
N LYS A 429 -18.88 -31.05 22.13
CA LYS A 429 -19.63 -29.80 22.41
C LYS A 429 -19.06 -29.06 23.63
N ARG A 430 -18.82 -29.79 24.72
CA ARG A 430 -18.23 -29.21 25.93
C ARG A 430 -16.80 -28.73 25.69
N LEU A 431 -15.99 -29.48 24.93
CA LEU A 431 -14.63 -29.10 24.57
C LEU A 431 -14.60 -27.81 23.74
N LEU A 432 -15.46 -27.68 22.73
CA LEU A 432 -15.58 -26.47 21.94
C LEU A 432 -15.98 -25.27 22.79
N ASN A 433 -16.98 -25.43 23.66
CA ASN A 433 -17.40 -24.37 24.59
C ASN A 433 -16.28 -24.00 25.57
N PHE A 434 -15.57 -25.01 26.10
CA PHE A 434 -14.46 -24.81 27.03
C PHE A 434 -13.30 -24.06 26.38
N ILE A 435 -12.90 -24.42 25.15
CA ILE A 435 -11.84 -23.71 24.43
C ILE A 435 -12.29 -22.29 24.08
N LYS A 436 -13.55 -22.08 23.64
CA LYS A 436 -14.11 -20.73 23.40
C LYS A 436 -14.01 -19.87 24.66
N ASN A 437 -14.36 -20.43 25.82
CA ASN A 437 -14.33 -19.73 27.09
C ASN A 437 -12.91 -19.43 27.57
N ILE A 438 -11.94 -20.32 27.36
CA ILE A 438 -10.56 -20.15 27.85
C ILE A 438 -9.72 -19.24 26.94
N ASN A 439 -9.85 -19.34 25.62
CA ASN A 439 -8.90 -18.68 24.71
C ASN A 439 -9.24 -17.22 24.40
N GLY A 440 -10.47 -16.75 24.66
CA GLY A 440 -10.90 -15.40 24.23
C GLY A 440 -10.64 -15.17 22.73
N ASP A 441 -10.49 -13.91 22.30
CA ASP A 441 -10.24 -13.51 20.89
C ASP A 441 -8.98 -14.10 20.22
N ARG A 442 -8.30 -15.08 20.85
CA ARG A 442 -7.15 -15.77 20.28
C ARG A 442 -7.61 -16.96 19.47
N ASN A 443 -7.37 -16.87 18.16
CA ASN A 443 -7.55 -17.95 17.19
C ASN A 443 -6.97 -19.27 17.70
N ILE A 444 -7.83 -20.29 17.88
CA ILE A 444 -7.37 -21.68 18.08
C ILE A 444 -6.48 -22.04 16.86
N PRO A 445 -5.32 -22.68 17.06
CA PRO A 445 -4.41 -23.03 15.98
C PRO A 445 -5.08 -23.83 14.84
N GLU A 446 -4.70 -23.50 13.61
CA GLU A 446 -5.28 -23.97 12.33
C GLU A 446 -5.35 -25.50 12.08
N PRO A 447 -4.64 -26.41 12.80
CA PRO A 447 -4.89 -27.85 12.73
C PRO A 447 -6.05 -28.33 13.64
N ILE A 448 -6.19 -27.69 14.81
CA ILE A 448 -7.03 -28.21 15.92
C ILE A 448 -8.52 -27.99 15.64
N TRP A 449 -8.87 -26.83 15.07
CA TRP A 449 -10.24 -26.55 14.63
C TRP A 449 -10.73 -27.59 13.63
N PHE A 450 -9.90 -27.93 12.65
CA PHE A 450 -10.26 -28.84 11.58
C PHE A 450 -10.54 -30.25 12.11
N GLU A 451 -9.64 -30.79 12.94
CA GLU A 451 -9.81 -32.13 13.51
C GLU A 451 -11.05 -32.22 14.42
N LEU A 452 -11.33 -31.18 15.22
CA LEU A 452 -12.54 -31.12 16.06
C LEU A 452 -13.83 -31.05 15.23
N LEU A 453 -13.80 -30.28 14.14
CA LEU A 453 -14.92 -30.12 13.23
C LEU A 453 -15.25 -31.45 12.55
N VAL A 454 -14.26 -32.19 12.02
CA VAL A 454 -14.47 -33.50 11.37
C VAL A 454 -15.10 -34.55 12.31
N LEU A 455 -14.93 -34.40 13.63
CA LEU A 455 -15.46 -35.34 14.63
C LEU A 455 -16.90 -35.06 15.07
N ASP A 456 -17.46 -33.89 14.75
CA ASP A 456 -18.86 -33.52 15.02
C ASP A 456 -19.78 -34.02 13.88
N SER A 457 -21.10 -33.99 14.09
CA SER A 457 -22.06 -34.31 13.02
C SER A 457 -22.12 -33.19 11.98
N SER A 458 -22.32 -33.54 10.70
CA SER A 458 -22.42 -32.59 9.58
C SER A 458 -23.47 -31.48 9.80
N ASP A 459 -24.48 -31.73 10.64
CA ASP A 459 -25.51 -30.78 11.05
C ASP A 459 -25.05 -29.68 12.02
N ASN A 460 -24.12 -29.98 12.94
CA ASN A 460 -23.61 -29.01 13.91
C ASN A 460 -22.40 -28.25 13.39
N LEU A 461 -21.62 -28.91 12.53
CA LEU A 461 -20.39 -28.45 11.90
C LEU A 461 -20.47 -27.08 11.22
N ILE A 462 -21.55 -26.82 10.48
CA ILE A 462 -21.73 -25.52 9.79
C ILE A 462 -22.04 -24.42 10.81
N LYS A 463 -22.81 -24.72 11.86
CA LYS A 463 -23.16 -23.76 12.92
C LYS A 463 -21.99 -23.46 13.85
N THR A 464 -21.00 -24.35 13.94
CA THR A 464 -19.82 -24.21 14.79
C THR A 464 -18.61 -23.60 14.10
N ILE A 465 -18.64 -23.33 12.79
CA ILE A 465 -17.64 -22.47 12.13
C ILE A 465 -17.74 -21.10 12.82
N PRO A 466 -16.76 -20.68 13.63
CA PRO A 466 -16.89 -19.48 14.44
C PRO A 466 -16.83 -18.25 13.55
N ILE A 467 -17.97 -17.69 13.19
CA ILE A 467 -17.98 -16.53 12.29
C ILE A 467 -17.65 -15.22 13.02
N GLU A 468 -17.81 -15.22 14.35
CA GLU A 468 -17.69 -14.03 15.21
C GLU A 468 -16.24 -13.47 15.32
N ILE A 469 -15.20 -14.22 14.88
CA ILE A 469 -13.78 -13.89 15.14
C ILE A 469 -12.86 -14.15 13.92
N ILE A 470 -13.41 -14.56 12.78
CA ILE A 470 -12.62 -15.09 11.67
C ILE A 470 -12.52 -14.09 10.51
N SER A 471 -11.30 -13.73 10.11
CA SER A 471 -11.06 -12.97 8.86
C SER A 471 -11.56 -13.74 7.63
N PHE A 472 -11.97 -13.04 6.57
CA PHE A 472 -12.45 -13.67 5.33
C PHE A 472 -11.49 -14.75 4.79
N GLU A 473 -10.18 -14.47 4.81
CA GLU A 473 -9.13 -15.41 4.42
C GLU A 473 -9.16 -16.71 5.25
N VAL A 474 -9.25 -16.58 6.58
CA VAL A 474 -9.29 -17.74 7.47
C VAL A 474 -10.58 -18.53 7.26
N TYR A 475 -11.72 -17.87 7.01
CA TYR A 475 -12.97 -18.56 6.67
C TYR A 475 -12.82 -19.41 5.41
N VAL A 476 -12.28 -18.83 4.33
CA VAL A 476 -12.08 -19.54 3.06
C VAL A 476 -11.12 -20.72 3.25
N ARG A 477 -10.00 -20.53 3.96
CA ARG A 477 -9.06 -21.62 4.28
C ARG A 477 -9.71 -22.74 5.08
N CYS A 478 -10.53 -22.41 6.08
CA CYS A 478 -11.28 -23.40 6.86
C CYS A 478 -12.26 -24.17 5.97
N ALA A 479 -13.05 -23.46 5.16
CA ALA A 479 -14.02 -24.07 4.25
C ALA A 479 -13.34 -25.01 3.25
N THR A 480 -12.19 -24.62 2.69
CA THR A 480 -11.39 -25.46 1.78
C THR A 480 -10.92 -26.76 2.43
N LYS A 481 -10.55 -26.75 3.72
CA LYS A 481 -10.14 -27.97 4.42
C LYS A 481 -11.33 -28.86 4.76
N VAL A 482 -12.49 -28.28 5.07
CA VAL A 482 -13.71 -28.98 5.52
C VAL A 482 -14.47 -29.66 4.39
N VAL A 483 -14.51 -29.06 3.19
CA VAL A 483 -15.21 -29.62 2.03
C VAL A 483 -14.79 -31.07 1.71
N PRO A 484 -13.50 -31.44 1.60
CA PRO A 484 -13.10 -32.82 1.28
C PRO A 484 -13.68 -33.86 2.25
N ALA A 485 -13.78 -33.52 3.54
CA ALA A 485 -14.25 -34.44 4.57
C ALA A 485 -15.78 -34.55 4.63
N LEU A 486 -16.51 -33.50 4.24
CA LEU A 486 -17.95 -33.38 4.45
C LEU A 486 -18.78 -33.31 3.17
N ALA A 487 -18.17 -33.18 2.00
CA ALA A 487 -18.86 -33.16 0.71
C ALA A 487 -19.68 -34.44 0.45
N GLN A 488 -19.33 -35.55 1.11
CA GLN A 488 -20.07 -36.81 1.07
C GLN A 488 -21.46 -36.75 1.74
N PHE A 489 -21.75 -35.72 2.55
CA PHE A 489 -23.05 -35.58 3.19
C PHE A 489 -24.02 -34.77 2.30
N ASP A 490 -25.20 -35.34 2.08
CA ASP A 490 -26.27 -34.69 1.33
C ASP A 490 -26.58 -33.28 1.88
N ASN A 491 -26.75 -32.32 0.99
CA ASN A 491 -27.03 -30.91 1.30
C ASN A 491 -25.94 -30.13 2.06
N PHE A 492 -24.79 -30.70 2.40
CA PHE A 492 -23.71 -29.97 3.07
C PHE A 492 -23.26 -28.73 2.28
N ILE A 493 -23.02 -28.89 0.98
CA ILE A 493 -22.62 -27.79 0.08
C ILE A 493 -23.66 -26.67 0.03
N ASN A 494 -24.95 -27.02 -0.05
CA ASN A 494 -26.05 -26.05 -0.07
C ASN A 494 -26.11 -25.26 1.26
N ARG A 495 -25.90 -25.94 2.39
CA ARG A 495 -25.90 -25.31 3.71
C ARG A 495 -24.65 -24.46 3.95
N LEU A 496 -23.49 -24.89 3.48
CA LEU A 496 -22.25 -24.11 3.51
C LEU A 496 -22.39 -22.83 2.67
N SER A 497 -23.06 -22.94 1.51
CA SER A 497 -23.38 -21.79 0.66
C SER A 497 -24.31 -20.79 1.38
N SER A 498 -25.42 -21.28 1.95
CA SER A 498 -26.33 -20.44 2.75
C SER A 498 -25.62 -19.78 3.94
N HIS A 499 -24.77 -20.53 4.64
CA HIS A 499 -24.00 -20.03 5.77
C HIS A 499 -23.00 -18.94 5.36
N PHE A 500 -22.31 -19.13 4.23
CA PHE A 500 -21.44 -18.11 3.67
C PHE A 500 -22.22 -16.82 3.35
N ASP A 501 -23.37 -16.93 2.67
CA ASP A 501 -24.21 -15.78 2.35
C ASP A 501 -24.72 -15.06 3.60
N ASP A 502 -25.15 -15.80 4.63
CA ASP A 502 -25.57 -15.23 5.91
C ASP A 502 -24.41 -14.51 6.61
N ALA A 503 -23.21 -15.08 6.56
CA ALA A 503 -22.01 -14.48 7.13
C ALA A 503 -21.64 -13.16 6.46
N VAL A 504 -21.67 -13.15 5.13
CA VAL A 504 -21.53 -11.93 4.34
C VAL A 504 -22.61 -10.94 4.77
N LYS A 505 -23.88 -11.34 4.78
CA LYS A 505 -25.05 -10.48 5.06
C LYS A 505 -24.93 -9.78 6.42
N GLN A 506 -24.48 -10.50 7.44
CA GLN A 506 -24.32 -10.02 8.81
C GLN A 506 -23.06 -9.17 9.03
N ASN A 507 -22.25 -8.88 7.99
CA ASN A 507 -20.97 -8.15 8.10
C ASN A 507 -19.98 -8.84 9.06
N GLN A 508 -20.02 -10.17 9.15
CA GLN A 508 -19.14 -10.89 10.08
C GLN A 508 -17.66 -10.87 9.65
N PHE A 509 -17.39 -10.57 8.38
CA PHE A 509 -16.07 -10.17 7.90
C PHE A 509 -16.13 -8.82 7.17
N SER A 510 -15.07 -8.02 7.28
CA SER A 510 -14.95 -6.74 6.59
C SER A 510 -14.84 -6.95 5.08
N ILE A 511 -15.62 -6.19 4.30
CA ILE A 511 -15.39 -6.09 2.85
C ILE A 511 -14.50 -4.87 2.64
N ASP A 512 -13.21 -5.11 2.49
CA ASP A 512 -12.19 -4.09 2.24
C ASP A 512 -11.32 -4.50 1.04
N LEU A 513 -10.45 -3.58 0.58
CA LEU A 513 -9.56 -3.84 -0.55
C LEU A 513 -8.68 -5.08 -0.33
N LYS A 514 -8.18 -5.29 0.89
CA LYS A 514 -7.31 -6.43 1.22
C LYS A 514 -8.06 -7.77 1.04
N ASN A 515 -9.28 -7.86 1.53
CA ASN A 515 -10.09 -9.07 1.43
C ASN A 515 -10.57 -9.32 -0.01
N ILE A 516 -10.87 -8.27 -0.79
CA ILE A 516 -11.18 -8.40 -2.22
C ILE A 516 -9.95 -8.88 -3.00
N THR A 517 -8.76 -8.31 -2.75
CA THR A 517 -7.53 -8.78 -3.40
C THR A 517 -7.20 -10.23 -3.03
N PHE A 518 -7.34 -10.61 -1.76
CA PHE A 518 -7.19 -12.01 -1.33
C PHE A 518 -8.16 -12.92 -2.09
N LEU A 519 -9.46 -12.55 -2.14
CA LEU A 519 -10.48 -13.32 -2.84
C LEU A 519 -10.07 -13.58 -4.29
N LEU A 520 -9.61 -12.55 -5.00
CA LEU A 520 -9.23 -12.69 -6.40
C LEU A 520 -7.98 -13.54 -6.59
N SER A 521 -6.99 -13.40 -5.71
CA SER A 521 -5.81 -14.29 -5.73
C SER A 521 -6.20 -15.76 -5.53
N PHE A 522 -7.16 -16.03 -4.64
CA PHE A 522 -7.69 -17.36 -4.38
C PHE A 522 -8.46 -17.94 -5.58
N LEU A 523 -9.25 -17.10 -6.28
CA LEU A 523 -9.97 -17.49 -7.50
C LEU A 523 -9.03 -17.70 -8.71
N ARG A 524 -7.92 -16.94 -8.80
CA ARG A 524 -6.99 -16.95 -9.95
C ARG A 524 -5.98 -18.09 -9.96
N ASN A 525 -5.60 -18.67 -8.81
CA ASN A 525 -4.64 -19.78 -8.71
C ASN A 525 -5.20 -21.10 -9.31
N GLN A 526 -5.61 -21.06 -10.57
CA GLN A 526 -6.23 -22.12 -11.36
C GLN A 526 -5.18 -22.98 -12.08
N SER A 527 -4.00 -22.44 -12.35
CA SER A 527 -3.05 -23.01 -13.31
C SER A 527 -2.31 -24.28 -12.87
N SER A 528 -2.47 -24.74 -11.62
CA SER A 528 -1.95 -26.04 -11.15
C SER A 528 -3.01 -26.96 -10.53
N ASP A 529 -4.23 -26.47 -10.32
CA ASP A 529 -5.17 -27.02 -9.32
C ASP A 529 -6.47 -27.59 -9.93
N ASP A 530 -6.54 -27.79 -11.25
CA ASP A 530 -7.62 -28.58 -11.87
C ASP A 530 -7.72 -30.02 -11.31
N ALA A 531 -6.72 -30.46 -10.54
CA ALA A 531 -6.72 -31.72 -9.80
C ALA A 531 -7.50 -31.70 -8.46
N ASN A 532 -7.89 -30.54 -7.92
CA ASN A 532 -8.54 -30.48 -6.60
C ASN A 532 -10.05 -30.09 -6.70
N PRO A 533 -10.98 -31.08 -6.73
CA PRO A 533 -12.42 -30.82 -6.83
C PRO A 533 -12.99 -30.03 -5.63
N ASP A 534 -12.31 -30.03 -4.49
CA ASP A 534 -12.77 -29.35 -3.28
C ASP A 534 -12.58 -27.84 -3.37
N LEU A 535 -11.46 -27.39 -3.95
CA LEU A 535 -11.21 -25.98 -4.26
C LEU A 535 -12.25 -25.45 -5.24
N LYS A 536 -12.61 -26.23 -6.26
CA LYS A 536 -13.65 -25.87 -7.23
C LYS A 536 -15.00 -25.63 -6.57
N THR A 537 -15.33 -26.42 -5.54
CA THR A 537 -16.60 -26.30 -4.83
C THR A 537 -16.69 -25.02 -4.00
N ILE A 538 -15.63 -24.66 -3.25
CA ILE A 538 -15.60 -23.38 -2.51
C ILE A 538 -15.63 -22.19 -3.45
N ARG A 539 -14.89 -22.24 -4.56
CA ARG A 539 -14.91 -21.18 -5.59
C ARG A 539 -16.33 -21.00 -6.15
N SER A 540 -17.02 -22.09 -6.47
CA SER A 540 -18.41 -22.07 -6.94
C SER A 540 -19.37 -21.42 -5.92
N ILE A 541 -19.22 -21.73 -4.63
CA ILE A 541 -20.00 -21.09 -3.56
C ILE A 541 -19.77 -19.57 -3.54
N ILE A 542 -18.50 -19.15 -3.59
CA ILE A 542 -18.16 -17.73 -3.53
C ILE A 542 -18.64 -16.99 -4.79
N ASP A 543 -18.45 -17.56 -5.98
CA ASP A 543 -18.91 -16.99 -7.25
C ASP A 543 -20.44 -16.87 -7.33
N ALA A 544 -21.15 -17.86 -6.76
CA ALA A 544 -22.62 -17.86 -6.71
C ALA A 544 -23.20 -16.87 -5.69
N SER A 545 -22.42 -16.37 -4.73
CA SER A 545 -22.91 -15.46 -3.68
C SER A 545 -23.33 -14.10 -4.26
N THR A 546 -24.64 -13.91 -4.37
CA THR A 546 -25.24 -12.62 -4.77
C THR A 546 -25.08 -11.57 -3.67
N THR A 547 -25.04 -11.99 -2.40
CA THR A 547 -24.86 -11.11 -1.24
C THR A 547 -23.47 -10.47 -1.25
N LEU A 548 -22.42 -11.27 -1.46
CA LEU A 548 -21.03 -10.79 -1.53
C LEU A 548 -20.86 -9.81 -2.68
N ARG A 549 -21.36 -10.19 -3.85
CA ARG A 549 -21.38 -9.36 -5.05
C ARG A 549 -22.03 -7.99 -4.80
N ASN A 550 -23.19 -7.96 -4.14
CA ASN A 550 -23.87 -6.71 -3.81
C ASN A 550 -23.09 -5.87 -2.79
N LYS A 551 -22.50 -6.49 -1.76
CA LYS A 551 -21.68 -5.76 -0.79
C LYS A 551 -20.42 -5.19 -1.39
N ILE A 552 -19.71 -5.95 -2.23
CA ILE A 552 -18.54 -5.44 -2.96
C ILE A 552 -18.94 -4.29 -3.86
N LYS A 553 -20.08 -4.38 -4.57
CA LYS A 553 -20.60 -3.29 -5.39
C LYS A 553 -20.86 -2.01 -4.57
N VAL A 554 -21.49 -2.13 -3.39
CA VAL A 554 -21.74 -1.00 -2.48
C VAL A 554 -20.43 -0.44 -1.90
N TYR A 555 -19.50 -1.30 -1.52
CA TYR A 555 -18.19 -0.89 -1.04
C TYR A 555 -17.43 -0.10 -2.12
N MET A 556 -17.32 -0.66 -3.33
CA MET A 556 -16.65 0.01 -4.45
C MET A 556 -17.36 1.31 -4.84
N SER A 557 -18.69 1.44 -4.69
CA SER A 557 -19.37 2.70 -4.99
C SER A 557 -19.13 3.78 -3.92
N THR A 558 -18.78 3.41 -2.68
CA THR A 558 -18.56 4.32 -1.54
C THR A 558 -17.08 4.52 -1.18
N LEU A 559 -16.18 3.74 -1.78
CA LEU A 559 -14.75 3.77 -1.51
C LEU A 559 -14.15 5.16 -1.76
N ASN A 560 -13.53 5.74 -0.72
CA ASN A 560 -12.70 6.92 -0.85
C ASN A 560 -11.26 6.48 -1.11
N VAL A 561 -10.80 6.64 -2.34
CA VAL A 561 -9.54 6.07 -2.81
C VAL A 561 -8.37 7.01 -2.52
N THR A 562 -7.32 6.48 -1.92
CA THR A 562 -6.02 7.14 -1.81
C THR A 562 -5.08 6.73 -2.94
N ILE A 563 -4.07 7.56 -3.22
CA ILE A 563 -3.07 7.30 -4.27
C ILE A 563 -2.36 5.94 -4.09
N ASN A 564 -2.16 5.50 -2.84
CA ASN A 564 -1.48 4.24 -2.52
C ASN A 564 -2.31 2.99 -2.87
N GLU A 565 -3.63 3.15 -3.05
CA GLU A 565 -4.56 2.05 -3.32
C GLU A 565 -4.79 1.81 -4.82
N PHE A 566 -4.26 2.66 -5.70
CA PHE A 566 -4.46 2.54 -7.15
C PHE A 566 -4.00 1.20 -7.72
N ASN A 567 -2.87 0.67 -7.26
CA ASN A 567 -2.38 -0.63 -7.71
C ASN A 567 -3.33 -1.75 -7.29
N SER A 568 -3.82 -1.74 -6.05
CA SER A 568 -4.79 -2.73 -5.57
C SER A 568 -6.09 -2.66 -6.37
N ILE A 569 -6.59 -1.46 -6.69
CA ILE A 569 -7.79 -1.27 -7.51
C ILE A 569 -7.56 -1.74 -8.95
N ARG A 570 -6.39 -1.45 -9.53
CA ARG A 570 -6.02 -1.94 -10.86
C ARG A 570 -6.03 -3.45 -10.89
N ASP A 571 -5.41 -4.09 -9.91
CA ASP A 571 -5.36 -5.55 -9.81
C ASP A 571 -6.77 -6.13 -9.66
N ILE A 572 -7.68 -5.47 -8.92
CA ILE A 572 -9.09 -5.83 -8.85
C ILE A 572 -9.78 -5.76 -10.21
N PHE A 573 -9.54 -4.71 -11.00
CA PHE A 573 -10.17 -4.52 -12.31
C PHE A 573 -9.59 -5.37 -13.44
N ILE A 574 -8.33 -5.77 -13.35
CA ILE A 574 -7.77 -6.78 -14.27
C ILE A 574 -8.49 -8.11 -14.04
N LEU A 575 -8.75 -8.45 -12.78
CA LEU A 575 -9.35 -9.71 -12.37
C LEU A 575 -10.89 -9.70 -12.42
N SER A 576 -11.52 -8.54 -12.57
CA SER A 576 -12.99 -8.45 -12.61
C SER A 576 -13.61 -9.13 -13.83
N ASN A 577 -12.84 -9.30 -14.90
CA ASN A 577 -13.28 -10.03 -16.09
C ASN A 577 -13.24 -11.55 -15.89
N GLU A 578 -12.50 -12.03 -14.90
CA GLU A 578 -12.31 -13.47 -14.62
C GLU A 578 -13.25 -13.98 -13.51
N SER A 579 -13.84 -13.10 -12.69
CA SER A 579 -14.74 -13.48 -11.59
C SER A 579 -16.13 -12.88 -11.71
N SER A 580 -17.15 -13.74 -11.60
CA SER A 580 -18.56 -13.35 -11.62
C SER A 580 -18.97 -12.45 -10.43
N VAL A 581 -18.24 -12.51 -9.32
CA VAL A 581 -18.46 -11.68 -8.12
C VAL A 581 -18.24 -10.20 -8.41
N LEU A 582 -17.33 -9.88 -9.33
CA LEU A 582 -16.97 -8.50 -9.67
C LEU A 582 -17.65 -7.98 -10.95
N PHE A 583 -18.36 -8.84 -11.68
CA PHE A 583 -18.96 -8.51 -12.98
C PHE A 583 -19.85 -7.26 -12.97
N HIS A 584 -20.46 -6.93 -11.82
CA HIS A 584 -21.35 -5.77 -11.67
C HIS A 584 -20.64 -4.48 -11.29
N ILE A 585 -19.32 -4.53 -11.07
CA ILE A 585 -18.53 -3.32 -10.83
C ILE A 585 -18.34 -2.64 -12.18
N LYS A 586 -19.02 -1.51 -12.35
CA LYS A 586 -18.88 -0.67 -13.53
C LYS A 586 -17.57 0.09 -13.46
N ARG A 587 -16.49 -0.57 -13.87
CA ARG A 587 -15.11 -0.07 -13.85
C ARG A 587 -14.99 1.35 -14.40
N LYS A 588 -15.52 1.60 -15.60
CA LYS A 588 -15.50 2.92 -16.24
C LYS A 588 -16.18 3.99 -15.38
N GLU A 589 -17.37 3.73 -14.86
CA GLU A 589 -18.09 4.67 -13.99
C GLU A 589 -17.30 4.97 -12.70
N PHE A 590 -16.67 3.96 -12.11
CA PHE A 590 -15.82 4.13 -10.94
C PHE A 590 -14.59 4.99 -11.24
N LEU A 591 -13.89 4.73 -12.36
CA LEU A 591 -12.72 5.48 -12.78
C LEU A 591 -13.06 6.93 -13.13
N LEU A 592 -14.20 7.16 -13.79
CA LEU A 592 -14.74 8.50 -14.04
C LEU A 592 -15.09 9.21 -12.74
N LYS A 593 -15.74 8.53 -11.79
CA LYS A 593 -16.03 9.08 -10.46
C LYS A 593 -14.74 9.47 -9.74
N LEU A 594 -13.71 8.64 -9.79
CA LEU A 594 -12.41 8.93 -9.18
C LEU A 594 -11.74 10.17 -9.81
N LEU A 595 -11.85 10.32 -11.13
CA LEU A 595 -11.41 11.53 -11.84
C LEU A 595 -12.31 12.75 -11.66
N THR A 596 -13.53 12.62 -11.14
CA THR A 596 -14.50 13.73 -11.05
C THR A 596 -14.86 14.13 -9.61
N ASN A 597 -14.58 13.28 -8.61
CA ASN A 597 -14.72 13.59 -7.19
C ASN A 597 -13.57 14.43 -6.59
N ASP A 598 -13.95 15.37 -5.72
CA ASP A 598 -13.11 16.27 -4.90
C ASP A 598 -11.93 16.96 -5.60
N LYS A 599 -12.14 18.21 -6.04
CA LYS A 599 -11.15 19.01 -6.79
C LYS A 599 -9.91 19.39 -5.95
N ASN A 600 -10.01 19.33 -4.62
CA ASN A 600 -8.97 19.83 -3.72
C ASN A 600 -7.84 18.82 -3.50
N LEU A 601 -8.07 17.53 -3.74
CA LEU A 601 -7.07 16.46 -3.49
C LEU A 601 -6.18 16.11 -4.70
N ARG A 602 -6.41 16.74 -5.85
CA ARG A 602 -5.74 16.34 -7.11
C ARG A 602 -4.46 17.11 -7.34
N SER A 603 -3.36 16.56 -6.84
CA SER A 603 -2.00 16.97 -7.15
C SER A 603 -1.58 16.47 -8.54
N VAL A 604 -0.42 16.92 -9.04
CA VAL A 604 0.20 16.33 -10.24
C VAL A 604 0.46 14.83 -10.04
N ASP A 605 0.99 14.45 -8.86
CA ASP A 605 1.28 13.06 -8.51
C ASP A 605 0.03 12.16 -8.60
N PHE A 606 -1.15 12.68 -8.21
CA PHE A 606 -2.42 11.98 -8.41
C PHE A 606 -2.67 11.67 -9.89
N TYR A 607 -2.59 12.66 -10.79
CA TYR A 607 -2.89 12.47 -12.22
C TYR A 607 -1.88 11.54 -12.90
N THR A 608 -0.59 11.70 -12.61
CA THR A 608 0.47 10.85 -13.14
C THR A 608 0.27 9.40 -12.68
N ARG A 609 0.11 9.15 -11.38
CA ARG A 609 -0.06 7.79 -10.86
C ARG A 609 -1.38 7.16 -11.28
N TRP A 610 -2.46 7.95 -11.38
CA TRP A 610 -3.73 7.47 -11.90
C TRP A 610 -3.57 6.99 -13.35
N PHE A 611 -2.88 7.77 -14.19
CA PHE A 611 -2.62 7.39 -15.58
C PHE A 611 -1.78 6.10 -15.66
N LEU A 612 -0.68 6.04 -14.91
CA LEU A 612 0.19 4.86 -14.88
C LEU A 612 -0.51 3.60 -14.34
N ALA A 613 -1.47 3.76 -13.43
CA ALA A 613 -2.24 2.64 -12.89
C ALA A 613 -3.31 2.16 -13.88
N PHE A 614 -4.06 3.06 -14.51
CA PHE A 614 -5.31 2.67 -15.20
C PHE A 614 -5.27 2.78 -16.72
N MET A 615 -4.36 3.58 -17.28
CA MET A 615 -4.25 3.81 -18.73
C MET A 615 -3.08 3.05 -19.35
N ALA A 616 -1.98 2.88 -18.61
CA ALA A 616 -0.84 2.12 -19.09
C ALA A 616 -1.14 0.60 -19.12
N PRO A 617 -0.75 -0.12 -20.19
CA PRO A 617 -0.89 -1.57 -20.25
C PRO A 617 -0.04 -2.25 -19.16
N ASP A 618 -0.46 -3.44 -18.73
CA ASP A 618 0.28 -4.19 -17.72
C ASP A 618 1.63 -4.73 -18.25
N LYS A 619 2.43 -5.37 -17.37
CA LYS A 619 3.72 -5.98 -17.76
C LYS A 619 3.60 -7.03 -18.87
N ASN A 620 2.42 -7.63 -19.04
CA ASN A 620 2.12 -8.60 -20.08
C ASN A 620 1.50 -7.95 -21.33
N LYS A 621 1.55 -6.61 -21.43
CA LYS A 621 0.94 -5.80 -22.49
C LYS A 621 -0.58 -5.98 -22.62
N ARG A 622 -1.26 -6.46 -21.58
CA ARG A 622 -2.72 -6.53 -21.55
C ARG A 622 -3.26 -5.16 -21.17
N SER A 623 -4.04 -4.57 -22.06
CA SER A 623 -4.83 -3.39 -21.71
C SER A 623 -5.99 -3.82 -20.82
N MET A 624 -6.20 -3.08 -19.73
CA MET A 624 -7.39 -3.22 -18.91
C MET A 624 -8.61 -2.70 -19.68
N LEU A 625 -8.44 -1.61 -20.41
CA LEU A 625 -9.51 -0.86 -21.09
C LEU A 625 -9.59 -1.26 -22.57
N ASP A 626 -10.80 -1.29 -23.12
CA ASP A 626 -10.95 -1.26 -24.58
C ASP A 626 -10.65 0.15 -25.12
N ASP A 627 -10.51 0.27 -26.45
CA ASP A 627 -10.13 1.52 -27.10
C ASP A 627 -11.14 2.66 -26.89
N ASP A 628 -12.44 2.34 -26.77
CA ASP A 628 -13.50 3.34 -26.58
C ASP A 628 -13.53 3.84 -25.13
N GLU A 629 -13.42 2.92 -24.16
CA GLU A 629 -13.25 3.25 -22.74
C GLU A 629 -11.98 4.09 -22.51
N PHE A 630 -10.87 3.72 -23.15
CA PHE A 630 -9.62 4.46 -23.08
C PHE A 630 -9.80 5.90 -23.58
N LYS A 631 -10.38 6.08 -24.77
CA LYS A 631 -10.59 7.42 -25.36
C LYS A 631 -11.46 8.30 -24.47
N GLU A 632 -12.53 7.75 -23.89
CA GLU A 632 -13.41 8.53 -23.03
C GLU A 632 -12.74 8.92 -21.71
N LEU A 633 -12.06 7.97 -21.05
CA LEU A 633 -11.32 8.23 -19.82
C LEU A 633 -10.19 9.23 -20.05
N LEU A 634 -9.46 9.10 -21.16
CA LEU A 634 -8.42 10.04 -21.55
C LEU A 634 -8.99 11.45 -21.77
N LYS A 635 -10.13 11.58 -22.45
CA LYS A 635 -10.79 12.87 -22.67
C LYS A 635 -11.20 13.55 -21.37
N VAL A 636 -11.67 12.78 -20.39
CA VAL A 636 -12.04 13.33 -19.06
C VAL A 636 -10.80 13.68 -18.25
N TRP A 637 -9.77 12.82 -18.26
CA TRP A 637 -8.50 13.06 -17.59
C TRP A 637 -7.83 14.34 -18.13
N THR A 638 -7.75 14.48 -19.45
CA THR A 638 -7.17 15.67 -20.11
C THR A 638 -7.95 16.93 -19.78
N LYS A 639 -9.29 16.90 -19.79
CA LYS A 639 -10.13 18.03 -19.34
C LYS A 639 -9.86 18.41 -17.88
N CYS A 640 -9.63 17.44 -17.01
CA CYS A 640 -9.30 17.69 -15.61
C CYS A 640 -7.93 18.38 -15.45
N VAL A 641 -6.95 17.98 -16.27
CA VAL A 641 -5.61 18.55 -16.29
C VAL A 641 -5.59 19.94 -16.95
N ALA A 642 -6.40 20.15 -18.00
CA ALA A 642 -6.47 21.38 -18.81
C ALA A 642 -6.70 22.66 -18.00
N HIS A 643 -7.41 22.56 -16.87
CA HIS A 643 -7.78 23.70 -16.04
C HIS A 643 -6.64 24.28 -15.20
N ARG A 644 -5.46 23.65 -15.17
CA ARG A 644 -4.31 24.05 -14.32
C ARG A 644 -3.01 24.08 -15.14
N PRO A 645 -2.55 25.26 -15.59
CA PRO A 645 -1.34 25.39 -16.40
C PRO A 645 -0.09 24.77 -15.75
N ASP A 646 0.13 24.98 -14.45
CA ASP A 646 1.27 24.41 -13.72
C ASP A 646 1.25 22.87 -13.69
N THR A 647 0.05 22.29 -13.64
CA THR A 647 -0.14 20.83 -13.66
C THR A 647 0.26 20.27 -15.02
N ILE A 648 -0.11 20.96 -16.11
CA ILE A 648 0.25 20.56 -17.48
C ILE A 648 1.77 20.63 -17.68
N VAL A 649 2.39 21.74 -17.27
CA VAL A 649 3.85 21.90 -17.37
C VAL A 649 4.57 20.76 -16.65
N THR A 650 4.10 20.39 -15.46
CA THR A 650 4.71 19.31 -14.67
C THR A 650 4.47 17.93 -15.31
N ILE A 651 3.25 17.66 -15.80
CA ILE A 651 2.95 16.43 -16.54
C ILE A 651 3.78 16.33 -17.83
N LEU A 652 3.97 17.43 -18.55
CA LEU A 652 4.78 17.47 -19.77
C LEU A 652 6.27 17.18 -19.48
N LYS A 653 6.78 17.58 -18.31
CA LYS A 653 8.12 17.18 -17.85
C LYS A 653 8.23 15.67 -17.62
N GLU A 654 7.14 15.01 -17.24
CA GLU A 654 7.06 13.56 -17.04
C GLU A 654 6.54 12.79 -18.27
N ILE A 655 6.25 13.47 -19.38
CA ILE A 655 5.54 12.86 -20.52
C ILE A 655 6.29 11.67 -21.13
N ASN A 656 7.62 11.71 -21.09
CA ASN A 656 8.44 10.61 -21.60
C ASN A 656 8.17 9.33 -20.79
N VAL A 657 8.01 9.43 -19.47
CA VAL A 657 7.68 8.29 -18.60
C VAL A 657 6.28 7.75 -18.94
N LEU A 658 5.31 8.64 -19.16
CA LEU A 658 3.94 8.25 -19.51
C LEU A 658 3.86 7.59 -20.89
N ILE A 659 4.55 8.14 -21.90
CA ILE A 659 4.62 7.57 -23.25
C ILE A 659 5.37 6.23 -23.22
N SER A 660 6.49 6.13 -22.50
CA SER A 660 7.22 4.86 -22.36
C SER A 660 6.39 3.79 -21.65
N ALA A 661 5.59 4.15 -20.64
CA ALA A 661 4.68 3.22 -19.97
C ALA A 661 3.59 2.68 -20.91
N MET A 662 3.16 3.47 -21.89
CA MET A 662 2.22 3.04 -22.93
C MET A 662 2.85 2.08 -23.96
N GLY A 663 4.17 2.12 -24.15
CA GLY A 663 4.88 1.30 -25.14
C GLY A 663 4.32 1.47 -26.55
N ASP A 664 4.19 0.38 -27.30
CA ASP A 664 3.61 0.35 -28.64
C ASP A 664 2.08 0.19 -28.67
N HIS A 665 1.39 0.48 -27.55
CA HIS A 665 -0.06 0.32 -27.49
C HIS A 665 -0.75 1.21 -28.55
N PRO A 666 -1.79 0.73 -29.27
CA PRO A 666 -2.48 1.49 -30.32
C PRO A 666 -2.98 2.87 -29.85
N CYS A 667 -3.46 2.93 -28.61
CA CYS A 667 -3.92 4.17 -27.99
C CYS A 667 -2.81 5.19 -27.64
N SER A 668 -1.51 4.85 -27.80
CA SER A 668 -0.40 5.79 -27.57
C SER A 668 -0.46 7.00 -28.49
N SER A 669 -0.86 6.82 -29.75
CA SER A 669 -1.05 7.92 -30.69
C SER A 669 -2.14 8.89 -30.22
N HIS A 670 -3.28 8.36 -29.77
CA HIS A 670 -4.35 9.21 -29.23
C HIS A 670 -3.91 9.96 -27.97
N PHE A 671 -3.19 9.31 -27.06
CA PHE A 671 -2.62 10.01 -25.90
C PHE A 671 -1.71 11.18 -26.32
N ILE A 672 -0.82 10.95 -27.28
CA ILE A 672 0.09 11.97 -27.80
C ILE A 672 -0.71 13.12 -28.43
N GLU A 673 -1.64 12.82 -29.33
CA GLU A 673 -2.50 13.82 -30.00
C GLU A 673 -3.22 14.71 -28.98
N TYR A 674 -3.84 14.11 -27.96
CA TYR A 674 -4.56 14.83 -26.90
C TYR A 674 -3.62 15.69 -26.03
N MET A 675 -2.41 15.19 -25.72
CA MET A 675 -1.44 15.97 -24.94
C MET A 675 -0.87 17.13 -25.74
N VAL A 676 -0.65 16.96 -27.04
CA VAL A 676 -0.30 18.05 -27.94
C VAL A 676 -1.46 19.05 -28.02
N ASP A 677 -2.70 18.60 -28.22
CA ASP A 677 -3.90 19.45 -28.17
C ASP A 677 -3.97 20.32 -26.91
N LEU A 678 -3.70 19.72 -25.74
CA LEU A 678 -3.68 20.44 -24.47
C LEU A 678 -2.66 21.57 -24.44
N CYS A 679 -1.49 21.39 -25.07
CA CYS A 679 -0.47 22.44 -25.16
C CYS A 679 -1.00 23.67 -25.90
N PHE A 680 -1.74 23.46 -27.00
CA PHE A 680 -2.32 24.54 -27.81
C PHE A 680 -3.61 25.13 -27.21
N GLN A 681 -4.26 24.45 -26.27
CA GLN A 681 -5.37 24.99 -25.50
C GLN A 681 -4.92 25.92 -24.37
N GLN A 682 -3.62 25.94 -24.03
CA GLN A 682 -3.09 26.86 -23.02
C GLN A 682 -3.06 28.30 -23.52
N LYS A 683 -3.14 29.25 -22.58
CA LYS A 683 -3.13 30.68 -22.88
C LYS A 683 -1.84 31.13 -23.60
N SER A 684 -0.72 30.46 -23.34
CA SER A 684 0.58 30.76 -23.92
C SER A 684 1.30 29.48 -24.35
N ILE A 685 1.27 29.18 -25.65
CA ILE A 685 2.05 28.08 -26.23
C ILE A 685 3.56 28.29 -26.05
N ILE A 686 3.99 29.56 -25.98
CA ILE A 686 5.38 29.97 -25.82
C ILE A 686 5.91 29.49 -24.46
N GLU A 687 5.14 29.72 -23.39
CA GLU A 687 5.50 29.25 -22.04
C GLU A 687 5.60 27.71 -22.01
N GLN A 688 4.71 27.00 -22.72
CA GLN A 688 4.77 25.54 -22.81
C GLN A 688 6.06 25.08 -23.50
N ILE A 689 6.45 25.74 -24.61
CA ILE A 689 7.70 25.46 -25.31
C ILE A 689 8.89 25.66 -24.36
N GLU A 690 9.01 26.85 -23.78
CA GLU A 690 10.13 27.23 -22.91
C GLU A 690 10.26 26.33 -21.68
N GLN A 691 9.15 25.97 -21.03
CA GLN A 691 9.19 25.30 -19.72
C GLN A 691 9.12 23.78 -19.78
N SER A 692 8.59 23.20 -20.86
CA SER A 692 8.24 21.77 -20.86
C SER A 692 8.46 21.03 -22.19
N VAL A 693 8.05 21.57 -23.35
CA VAL A 693 8.14 20.81 -24.63
C VAL A 693 9.60 20.53 -25.01
N LEU A 694 10.52 21.46 -24.72
CA LEU A 694 11.96 21.26 -24.98
C LEU A 694 12.60 20.11 -24.18
N LEU A 695 11.94 19.63 -23.12
CA LEU A 695 12.37 18.49 -22.30
C LEU A 695 11.80 17.15 -22.81
N VAL A 696 10.89 17.18 -23.78
CA VAL A 696 10.29 15.98 -24.37
C VAL A 696 11.26 15.32 -25.33
N GLN A 697 11.45 14.01 -25.17
CA GLN A 697 12.39 13.21 -25.97
C GLN A 697 11.67 12.32 -27.00
N SER A 698 10.36 12.08 -26.82
CA SER A 698 9.56 11.24 -27.72
C SER A 698 9.46 11.83 -29.13
N PRO A 699 10.02 11.17 -30.18
CA PRO A 699 9.96 11.69 -31.55
C PRO A 699 8.52 11.77 -32.09
N LYS A 700 7.65 10.83 -31.70
CA LYS A 700 6.23 10.84 -32.10
C LYS A 700 5.53 12.09 -31.57
N PHE A 701 5.75 12.44 -30.30
CA PHE A 701 5.19 13.65 -29.71
C PHE A 701 5.71 14.92 -30.39
N LEU A 702 7.02 15.02 -30.58
CA LEU A 702 7.65 16.18 -31.21
C LEU A 702 7.18 16.38 -32.67
N ASN A 703 6.98 15.29 -33.43
CA ASN A 703 6.45 15.35 -34.79
C ASN A 703 4.99 15.82 -34.83
N GLU A 704 4.14 15.29 -33.94
CA GLU A 704 2.74 15.72 -33.83
C GLU A 704 2.64 17.19 -33.39
N PHE A 705 3.50 17.59 -32.43
CA PHE A 705 3.61 18.99 -32.02
C PHE A 705 4.03 19.90 -33.18
N LYS A 706 5.02 19.52 -33.98
CA LYS A 706 5.45 20.27 -35.17
C LYS A 706 4.31 20.47 -36.16
N LEU A 707 3.60 19.39 -36.51
CA LEU A 707 2.47 19.45 -37.43
C LEU A 707 1.42 20.45 -36.94
N LYS A 708 1.06 20.36 -35.66
CA LYS A 708 0.05 21.23 -35.05
C LYS A 708 0.53 22.67 -34.87
N TYR A 709 1.81 22.86 -34.58
CA TYR A 709 2.44 24.19 -34.51
C TYR A 709 2.42 24.87 -35.88
N LYS A 710 2.70 24.12 -36.97
CA LYS A 710 2.57 24.64 -38.32
C LYS A 710 1.15 25.14 -38.59
N THR A 711 0.15 24.29 -38.39
CA THR A 711 -1.24 24.63 -38.71
C THR A 711 -1.84 25.71 -37.82
N ASN A 712 -1.57 25.67 -36.51
CA ASN A 712 -2.24 26.58 -35.56
C ASN A 712 -1.46 27.88 -35.30
N VAL A 713 -0.17 27.91 -35.60
CA VAL A 713 0.69 29.07 -35.34
C VAL A 713 1.32 29.59 -36.62
N LEU A 714 2.10 28.79 -37.36
CA LEU A 714 2.85 29.32 -38.50
C LEU A 714 1.95 29.75 -39.66
N ASP A 715 0.95 28.94 -40.03
CA ASP A 715 0.02 29.24 -41.12
C ASP A 715 -0.81 30.50 -40.84
N VAL A 716 -1.12 30.78 -39.56
CA VAL A 716 -1.82 32.01 -39.14
C VAL A 716 -0.96 33.26 -39.36
N TYR A 717 0.36 33.13 -39.22
CA TYR A 717 1.32 34.23 -39.33
C TYR A 717 2.08 34.25 -40.67
N GLN A 718 1.75 33.38 -41.63
CA GLN A 718 2.54 33.11 -42.85
C GLN A 718 3.03 34.39 -43.56
N ASN A 719 2.16 35.41 -43.68
CA ASN A 719 2.48 36.66 -44.38
C ASN A 719 3.35 37.64 -43.57
N SER A 720 3.47 37.42 -42.26
CA SER A 720 4.17 38.30 -41.31
C SER A 720 5.39 37.65 -40.67
N LEU A 721 5.72 36.40 -41.02
CA LEU A 721 6.86 35.65 -40.42
C LEU A 721 8.19 36.39 -40.58
N LYS A 722 8.36 37.17 -41.65
CA LYS A 722 9.55 38.00 -41.89
C LYS A 722 9.63 39.25 -41.02
N GLU A 723 8.53 39.71 -40.43
CA GLU A 723 8.48 40.95 -39.65
C GLU A 723 9.05 40.75 -38.24
N LEU A 724 10.37 40.57 -38.13
CA LEU A 724 11.05 40.31 -36.87
C LEU A 724 11.01 41.48 -35.88
N THR A 725 10.56 42.66 -36.30
CA THR A 725 10.29 43.81 -35.42
C THR A 725 9.04 43.63 -34.58
N ASN A 726 8.11 42.75 -34.99
CA ASN A 726 6.93 42.40 -34.23
C ASN A 726 7.26 41.44 -33.09
N GLN A 727 6.92 41.78 -31.84
CA GLN A 727 7.25 40.97 -30.66
C GLN A 727 6.42 39.69 -30.53
N ILE A 728 5.23 39.64 -31.14
CA ILE A 728 4.37 38.45 -31.15
C ILE A 728 4.66 37.52 -32.34
N ASN A 729 5.61 37.88 -33.21
CA ASN A 729 6.00 37.05 -34.34
C ASN A 729 6.58 35.71 -33.85
N PRO A 730 6.02 34.57 -34.29
CA PRO A 730 6.42 33.26 -33.77
C PRO A 730 7.87 32.91 -34.11
N LEU A 731 8.38 33.30 -35.27
CA LEU A 731 9.79 33.08 -35.63
C LEU A 731 10.73 33.88 -34.72
N ARG A 732 10.42 35.15 -34.43
CA ARG A 732 11.20 35.96 -33.48
C ARG A 732 11.22 35.34 -32.08
N ILE A 733 10.07 34.84 -31.62
CA ILE A 733 9.95 34.19 -30.32
C ILE A 733 10.81 32.92 -30.28
N LEU A 734 10.74 32.06 -31.31
CA LEU A 734 11.57 30.85 -31.38
C LEU A 734 13.07 31.19 -31.36
N ILE A 735 13.50 32.22 -32.10
CA ILE A 735 14.88 32.72 -32.09
C ILE A 735 15.29 33.15 -30.67
N ARG A 736 14.43 33.91 -29.98
CA ARG A 736 14.69 34.35 -28.60
C ARG A 736 14.88 33.17 -27.65
N ILE A 737 14.05 32.14 -27.76
CA ILE A 737 14.16 30.92 -26.95
C ILE A 737 15.47 30.18 -27.27
N ASP A 738 15.87 30.14 -28.54
CA ASP A 738 17.07 29.44 -28.99
C ASP A 738 18.33 30.11 -28.44
N VAL A 739 18.35 31.45 -28.42
CA VAL A 739 19.39 32.23 -27.74
C VAL A 739 19.40 31.95 -26.24
N ALA A 740 18.23 31.99 -25.58
CA ALA A 740 18.13 31.77 -24.13
C ALA A 740 18.62 30.37 -23.72
N THR A 741 18.45 29.37 -24.60
CA THR A 741 18.91 28.00 -24.39
C THR A 741 20.30 27.71 -24.96
N LYS A 742 21.05 28.76 -25.36
CA LYS A 742 22.41 28.65 -25.91
C LYS A 742 22.51 27.68 -27.10
N TYR A 743 21.47 27.63 -27.94
CA TYR A 743 21.44 26.81 -29.16
C TYR A 743 21.59 25.30 -28.89
N GLN A 744 21.15 24.80 -27.73
CA GLN A 744 21.33 23.39 -27.37
C GLN A 744 20.26 22.45 -27.95
N HIS A 745 19.06 22.96 -28.28
CA HIS A 745 17.92 22.13 -28.65
C HIS A 745 17.74 22.01 -30.16
N ALA A 746 18.03 20.82 -30.72
CA ALA A 746 17.80 20.53 -32.13
C ALA A 746 16.34 20.71 -32.57
N PHE A 747 15.39 20.32 -31.73
CA PHE A 747 13.95 20.48 -31.98
C PHE A 747 13.54 21.94 -32.23
N LEU A 748 14.16 22.88 -31.51
CA LEU A 748 13.85 24.30 -31.69
C LEU A 748 14.33 24.82 -33.05
N ARG A 749 15.52 24.36 -33.50
CA ARG A 749 16.00 24.64 -34.86
C ARG A 749 15.12 24.04 -35.93
N GLU A 750 14.53 22.85 -35.70
CA GLU A 750 13.54 22.28 -36.62
C GLU A 750 12.28 23.16 -36.74
N LEU A 751 11.80 23.72 -35.62
CA LEU A 751 10.66 24.67 -35.65
C LEU A 751 11.02 25.98 -36.36
N ILE A 752 12.24 26.51 -36.15
CA ILE A 752 12.73 27.70 -36.86
C ILE A 752 12.85 27.40 -38.35
N GLN A 753 13.40 26.25 -38.73
CA GLN A 753 13.50 25.84 -40.12
C GLN A 753 12.13 25.71 -40.77
N MET A 754 11.18 25.08 -40.10
CA MET A 754 9.79 24.97 -40.57
C MET A 754 9.15 26.35 -40.77
N ALA A 755 9.36 27.29 -39.86
CA ALA A 755 8.90 28.67 -40.04
C ALA A 755 9.56 29.36 -41.23
N CYS A 756 10.81 29.00 -41.58
CA CYS A 756 11.52 29.56 -42.72
C CYS A 756 11.11 28.94 -44.07
N GLU A 757 10.65 27.68 -44.09
CA GLU A 757 10.22 27.01 -45.33
C GLU A 757 9.05 27.72 -46.02
N ASP A 758 8.17 28.35 -45.24
CA ASP A 758 7.01 29.08 -45.76
C ASP A 758 7.36 30.55 -46.12
N ILE A 759 8.59 31.01 -45.84
CA ILE A 759 9.06 32.36 -46.15
C ILE A 759 9.56 32.42 -47.60
N LYS A 760 8.83 33.13 -48.45
CA LYS A 760 9.25 33.44 -49.82
C LYS A 760 10.03 34.75 -49.86
N ILE A 761 11.35 34.72 -49.99
CA ILE A 761 12.15 35.92 -50.24
C ILE A 761 12.37 36.08 -51.74
N ASP A 762 12.01 37.22 -52.32
CA ASP A 762 12.31 37.54 -53.71
C ASP A 762 13.66 38.27 -53.84
N ASP A 763 14.23 38.28 -55.05
CA ASP A 763 15.55 38.86 -55.28
C ASP A 763 15.54 40.39 -55.05
N GLU A 764 14.42 41.05 -55.36
CA GLU A 764 14.26 42.49 -55.16
C GLU A 764 14.25 42.85 -53.66
N GLU A 765 13.61 42.04 -52.82
CA GLU A 765 13.57 42.17 -51.36
C GLU A 765 14.94 41.94 -50.74
N ILE A 766 15.69 40.90 -51.17
CA ILE A 766 17.07 40.68 -50.71
C ILE A 766 17.93 41.91 -51.03
N LEU A 767 17.81 42.45 -52.24
CA LEU A 767 18.53 43.66 -52.63
C LEU A 767 18.01 44.89 -51.90
N GLN A 768 16.71 44.98 -51.62
CA GLN A 768 16.14 46.07 -50.86
C GLN A 768 16.65 46.08 -49.42
N ASP A 769 16.66 44.93 -48.76
CA ASP A 769 17.05 44.74 -47.36
C ASP A 769 18.54 44.87 -47.11
N LEU A 770 19.37 44.44 -48.06
CA LEU A 770 20.82 44.36 -47.86
C LEU A 770 21.62 45.37 -48.69
N PHE A 771 21.03 45.89 -49.76
CA PHE A 771 21.71 46.79 -50.68
C PHE A 771 21.05 48.18 -50.74
N TYR A 772 19.74 48.34 -50.89
CA TYR A 772 19.16 49.68 -50.95
C TYR A 772 18.92 50.30 -49.57
N LYS A 773 18.59 49.48 -48.56
CA LYS A 773 18.34 49.91 -47.18
C LYS A 773 18.94 48.93 -46.16
N PRO A 774 20.28 48.74 -46.14
CA PRO A 774 20.91 47.82 -45.21
C PRO A 774 20.64 48.21 -43.75
N ASP A 775 19.95 47.33 -43.03
CA ASP A 775 19.62 47.47 -41.60
C ASP A 775 19.88 46.14 -40.88
N TYR A 776 20.32 46.21 -39.63
CA TYR A 776 20.53 45.05 -38.77
C TYR A 776 19.22 44.38 -38.33
N GLN A 777 18.08 45.06 -38.50
CA GLN A 777 16.75 44.56 -38.15
C GLN A 777 16.05 43.84 -39.31
N THR A 778 16.57 43.90 -40.54
CA THR A 778 15.92 43.22 -41.67
C THR A 778 15.98 41.71 -41.48
N PHE A 779 14.94 41.02 -41.98
CA PHE A 779 14.90 39.55 -41.95
C PHE A 779 16.13 38.96 -42.62
N THR A 780 16.48 39.50 -43.78
CA THR A 780 17.60 39.02 -44.59
C THR A 780 18.93 39.14 -43.83
N TYR A 781 19.17 40.23 -43.10
CA TYR A 781 20.38 40.37 -42.28
C TYR A 781 20.40 39.39 -41.10
N VAL A 782 19.28 39.26 -40.39
CA VAL A 782 19.17 38.32 -39.25
C VAL A 782 19.39 36.88 -39.71
N ALA A 783 18.81 36.47 -40.84
CA ALA A 783 18.98 35.13 -41.41
C ALA A 783 20.44 34.82 -41.79
N LEU A 784 21.22 35.83 -42.19
CA LEU A 784 22.63 35.66 -42.55
C LEU A 784 23.56 35.51 -41.34
N PHE A 785 23.27 36.24 -40.25
CA PHE A 785 24.24 36.45 -39.16
C PHE A 785 23.82 35.93 -37.80
N HIS A 786 22.54 35.63 -37.58
CA HIS A 786 22.10 35.10 -36.29
C HIS A 786 22.35 33.59 -36.21
N SER A 787 22.96 33.12 -35.12
CA SER A 787 23.40 31.72 -34.96
C SER A 787 22.27 30.68 -35.11
N SER A 788 21.03 31.05 -34.79
CA SER A 788 19.85 30.19 -35.02
C SER A 788 19.64 29.78 -36.48
N PHE A 789 20.19 30.53 -37.44
CA PHE A 789 20.07 30.25 -38.88
C PHE A 789 21.32 29.61 -39.47
N GLU A 790 22.35 29.36 -38.66
CA GLU A 790 23.67 28.92 -39.14
C GLU A 790 23.59 27.67 -40.03
N THR A 791 22.71 26.73 -39.66
CA THR A 791 22.48 25.46 -40.37
C THR A 791 21.19 25.43 -41.20
N ILE A 792 20.45 26.55 -41.29
CA ILE A 792 19.13 26.59 -41.95
C ILE A 792 19.31 26.97 -43.42
N HIS A 793 18.64 26.24 -44.32
CA HIS A 793 18.76 26.40 -45.78
C HIS A 793 18.51 27.83 -46.29
N ILE A 794 17.65 28.61 -45.62
CA ILE A 794 17.35 30.00 -46.03
C ILE A 794 18.59 30.90 -46.02
N ARG A 795 19.55 30.64 -45.12
CA ARG A 795 20.84 31.36 -45.08
C ARG A 795 21.64 31.12 -46.36
N GLN A 796 21.77 29.86 -46.76
CA GLN A 796 22.48 29.49 -47.98
C GLN A 796 21.78 30.05 -49.22
N CYS A 797 20.44 29.99 -49.27
CA CYS A 797 19.65 30.55 -50.37
C CYS A 797 19.90 32.05 -50.57
N ILE A 798 19.97 32.84 -49.48
CA ILE A 798 20.29 34.26 -49.55
C ILE A 798 21.73 34.48 -50.05
N VAL A 799 22.68 33.71 -49.52
CA VAL A 799 24.09 33.78 -49.95
C VAL A 799 24.24 33.49 -51.44
N ASP A 800 23.62 32.42 -51.93
CA ASP A 800 23.70 32.01 -53.33
C ASP A 800 23.10 33.07 -54.27
N ARG A 801 21.97 33.68 -53.88
CA ARG A 801 21.33 34.76 -54.65
C ARG A 801 22.18 36.02 -54.69
N LEU A 802 22.77 36.42 -53.57
CA LEU A 802 23.70 37.56 -53.53
C LEU A 802 24.97 37.30 -54.34
N LEU A 803 25.49 36.07 -54.30
CA LEU A 803 26.63 35.67 -55.11
C LEU A 803 26.28 35.73 -56.60
N ALA A 804 25.12 35.19 -57.00
CA ALA A 804 24.63 35.28 -58.37
C ALA A 804 24.46 36.74 -58.83
N GLN A 805 23.94 37.62 -57.96
CA GLN A 805 23.84 39.03 -58.25
C GLN A 805 25.21 39.69 -58.45
N SER A 806 26.19 39.34 -57.60
CA SER A 806 27.55 39.89 -57.73
C SER A 806 28.22 39.48 -59.05
N LEU A 807 28.03 38.23 -59.48
CA LEU A 807 28.51 37.75 -60.78
C LEU A 807 27.80 38.47 -61.93
N SER A 808 26.48 38.69 -61.81
CA SER A 808 25.72 39.47 -62.79
C SER A 808 26.25 40.90 -62.92
N TRP A 809 26.69 41.53 -61.82
CA TRP A 809 27.30 42.86 -61.88
C TRP A 809 28.67 42.86 -62.55
N GLU A 810 29.47 41.81 -62.37
CA GLU A 810 30.75 41.68 -63.08
C GLU A 810 30.54 41.50 -64.60
N GLU A 811 29.56 40.70 -65.00
CA GLU A 811 29.30 40.38 -66.40
C GLU A 811 28.56 41.50 -67.15
N ILE A 812 27.51 42.04 -66.55
CA ILE A 812 26.53 42.93 -67.22
C ILE A 812 26.67 44.38 -66.73
N GLY A 813 27.44 44.62 -65.67
CA GLY A 813 27.57 45.93 -65.02
C GLY A 813 26.45 46.21 -64.02
N MET A 814 26.69 47.17 -63.12
CA MET A 814 25.69 47.57 -62.13
C MET A 814 24.61 48.47 -62.75
N ARG A 815 23.48 48.62 -62.05
CA ARG A 815 22.49 49.66 -62.37
C ARG A 815 22.90 50.99 -61.73
N TRP A 816 22.48 52.10 -62.34
CA TRP A 816 22.80 53.44 -61.82
C TRP A 816 22.24 53.68 -60.41
N ASP A 817 20.99 53.28 -60.17
CA ASP A 817 20.36 53.39 -58.85
C ASP A 817 21.09 52.57 -57.79
N GLN A 818 21.72 51.45 -58.18
CA GLN A 818 22.55 50.65 -57.28
C GLN A 818 23.85 51.39 -56.90
N LEU A 819 24.56 51.97 -57.88
CA LEU A 819 25.75 52.79 -57.62
C LEU A 819 25.42 54.03 -56.78
N PHE A 820 24.29 54.66 -57.07
CA PHE A 820 23.80 55.82 -56.33
C PHE A 820 23.51 55.46 -54.87
N ALA A 821 22.82 54.34 -54.62
CA ALA A 821 22.54 53.88 -53.26
C ALA A 821 23.82 53.67 -52.47
N TRP A 822 24.81 52.96 -53.04
CA TRP A 822 26.08 52.66 -52.37
C TRP A 822 26.89 53.91 -52.01
N THR A 823 26.95 54.89 -52.91
CA THR A 823 27.70 56.15 -52.71
C THR A 823 27.06 57.06 -51.67
N HIS A 824 25.79 56.84 -51.33
CA HIS A 824 25.02 57.65 -50.38
C HIS A 824 24.65 56.90 -49.09
N TYR A 825 25.28 55.76 -48.82
CA TYR A 825 25.08 55.06 -47.55
C TYR A 825 25.47 55.93 -46.36
N THR A 826 24.65 55.85 -45.31
CA THR A 826 25.07 56.26 -43.97
C THR A 826 26.17 55.34 -43.45
N TYR A 827 26.92 55.80 -42.44
CA TYR A 827 27.94 54.98 -41.79
C TYR A 827 27.41 53.62 -41.30
N GLN A 828 26.22 53.60 -40.67
CA GLN A 828 25.62 52.37 -40.16
C GLN A 828 25.24 51.39 -41.28
N GLN A 829 24.63 51.91 -42.34
CA GLN A 829 24.31 51.15 -43.56
C GLN A 829 25.56 50.55 -44.19
N ARG A 830 26.65 51.32 -44.21
CA ARG A 830 27.93 50.88 -44.75
C ARG A 830 28.52 49.70 -43.97
N VAL A 831 28.49 49.77 -42.63
CA VAL A 831 28.96 48.67 -41.77
C VAL A 831 28.17 47.38 -42.02
N VAL A 832 26.85 47.47 -42.19
CA VAL A 832 26.00 46.31 -42.49
C VAL A 832 26.36 45.72 -43.86
N ALA A 833 26.45 46.57 -44.90
CA ALA A 833 26.79 46.14 -46.24
C ALA A 833 28.18 45.49 -46.30
N ASP A 834 29.20 46.11 -45.71
CA ASP A 834 30.57 45.57 -45.67
C ASP A 834 30.61 44.20 -44.99
N LYS A 835 29.83 44.01 -43.92
CA LYS A 835 29.73 42.72 -43.22
C LYS A 835 29.07 41.64 -44.06
N VAL A 836 27.98 41.97 -44.77
CA VAL A 836 27.32 41.07 -45.73
C VAL A 836 28.32 40.62 -46.79
N TRP A 837 29.01 41.56 -47.44
CA TRP A 837 29.96 41.23 -48.51
C TRP A 837 31.21 40.51 -48.00
N ALA A 838 31.63 40.74 -46.75
CA ALA A 838 32.67 39.93 -46.11
C ALA A 838 32.24 38.46 -45.97
N LEU A 839 30.99 38.20 -45.55
CA LEU A 839 30.44 36.85 -45.48
C LEU A 839 30.36 36.19 -46.87
N ILE A 840 29.90 36.90 -47.90
CA ILE A 840 29.87 36.38 -49.27
C ILE A 840 31.28 36.05 -49.78
N ARG A 841 32.27 36.89 -49.46
CA ARG A 841 33.68 36.63 -49.79
C ARG A 841 34.19 35.36 -49.11
N GLU A 842 33.88 35.18 -47.84
CA GLU A 842 34.26 33.99 -47.06
C GLU A 842 33.65 32.73 -47.68
N VAL A 843 32.34 32.73 -47.97
CA VAL A 843 31.64 31.55 -48.50
C VAL A 843 32.07 31.23 -49.94
N SER A 844 32.23 32.24 -50.79
CA SER A 844 32.57 32.03 -52.20
C SER A 844 34.01 31.58 -52.45
N SER A 845 34.89 31.69 -51.44
CA SER A 845 36.35 31.46 -51.58
C SER A 845 37.00 32.27 -52.71
N LYS A 846 36.31 33.27 -53.27
CA LYS A 846 36.82 34.18 -54.30
C LYS A 846 37.27 35.47 -53.63
N GLN A 847 38.45 35.97 -54.00
CA GLN A 847 38.87 37.33 -53.65
C GLN A 847 38.08 38.33 -54.50
N PHE A 848 36.86 38.61 -54.08
CA PHE A 848 36.03 39.65 -54.67
C PHE A 848 36.01 40.90 -53.77
N GLU A 849 36.41 42.02 -54.36
CA GLU A 849 36.42 43.34 -53.71
C GLU A 849 35.24 44.16 -54.24
N ILE A 850 34.12 44.14 -53.52
CA ILE A 850 32.92 44.90 -53.87
C ILE A 850 33.23 46.39 -54.10
N ASP A 851 34.13 46.97 -53.31
CA ASP A 851 34.58 48.34 -53.48
C ASP A 851 35.33 48.58 -54.78
N LYS A 852 36.16 47.63 -55.20
CA LYS A 852 36.85 47.72 -56.49
C LYS A 852 35.85 47.62 -57.64
N LEU A 853 34.88 46.72 -57.55
CA LEU A 853 33.81 46.62 -58.55
C LEU A 853 33.05 47.93 -58.63
N ILE A 854 32.61 48.47 -57.49
CA ILE A 854 31.81 49.69 -57.46
C ILE A 854 32.59 50.91 -57.91
N ASN A 855 33.87 51.04 -57.54
CA ASN A 855 34.72 52.12 -58.05
C ASN A 855 34.90 52.00 -59.56
N THR A 856 35.12 50.79 -60.07
CA THR A 856 35.25 50.53 -61.52
C THR A 856 33.97 50.89 -62.27
N GLU A 857 32.82 50.48 -61.75
CA GLU A 857 31.51 50.77 -62.34
C GLU A 857 31.16 52.27 -62.22
N ASN A 858 31.53 52.92 -61.12
CA ASN A 858 31.39 54.37 -60.97
C ASN A 858 32.28 55.12 -61.97
N ASP A 859 33.53 54.70 -62.18
CA ASP A 859 34.43 55.30 -63.18
C ASP A 859 33.87 55.16 -64.60
N LYS A 860 33.35 53.96 -64.95
CA LYS A 860 32.64 53.73 -66.22
C LYS A 860 31.44 54.66 -66.37
N MET A 861 30.67 54.84 -65.30
CA MET A 861 29.52 55.74 -65.31
C MET A 861 29.91 57.22 -65.41
N GLN A 862 30.97 57.65 -64.72
CA GLN A 862 31.51 59.00 -64.85
C GLN A 862 32.05 59.25 -66.27
N GLU A 863 32.68 58.25 -66.90
CA GLU A 863 33.08 58.32 -68.31
C GLU A 863 31.85 58.41 -69.23
N LYS A 864 30.80 57.62 -68.97
CA LYS A 864 29.51 57.69 -69.69
C LYS A 864 28.86 59.07 -69.57
N LEU A 865 28.81 59.66 -68.37
CA LEU A 865 28.31 61.02 -68.14
C LEU A 865 29.15 62.08 -68.88
N LYS A 866 30.49 61.95 -68.87
CA LYS A 866 31.38 62.81 -69.64
C LYS A 866 31.13 62.69 -71.15
N ILE A 867 30.93 61.49 -71.68
CA ILE A 867 30.61 61.29 -73.10
C ILE A 867 29.28 61.99 -73.46
N ILE A 868 28.27 61.85 -72.60
CA ILE A 868 26.97 62.51 -72.76
C ILE A 868 27.09 64.04 -72.71
N GLU A 869 28.01 64.59 -71.92
CA GLU A 869 28.27 66.03 -71.90
C GLU A 869 29.05 66.49 -73.15
N ILE A 870 30.04 65.69 -73.58
CA ILE A 870 30.93 66.02 -74.69
C ILE A 870 30.19 65.95 -76.03
N ILE A 871 29.37 64.93 -76.27
CA ILE A 871 28.73 64.70 -77.57
C ILE A 871 27.84 65.90 -78.01
N PRO A 872 26.92 66.43 -77.18
CA PRO A 872 26.18 67.64 -77.48
C PRO A 872 27.08 68.87 -77.61
N SER A 873 28.11 69.02 -76.76
CA SER A 873 29.04 70.16 -76.87
C SER A 873 29.84 70.15 -78.19
N CYS A 874 30.05 68.98 -78.80
CA CYS A 874 30.64 68.85 -80.14
C CYS A 874 29.71 69.38 -81.26
N LEU A 875 28.39 69.42 -81.06
CA LEU A 875 27.46 70.05 -82.02
C LEU A 875 27.62 71.57 -82.06
N ASP A 876 27.95 72.20 -80.93
CA ASP A 876 28.20 73.64 -80.91
C ASP A 876 29.40 73.99 -81.79
N ILE A 877 30.41 73.11 -81.85
CA ILE A 877 31.62 73.20 -82.68
C ILE A 877 31.32 73.08 -84.18
N TYR A 878 30.21 72.45 -84.56
CA TYR A 878 29.84 72.20 -85.94
C TYR A 878 29.42 73.48 -86.65
N CYS A 879 30.01 73.73 -87.82
CA CYS A 879 29.88 74.99 -88.57
C CYS A 879 28.40 75.37 -88.76
N SER A 880 28.02 76.58 -88.36
CA SER A 880 26.61 77.02 -88.30
C SER A 880 25.88 76.99 -89.63
N ASN A 881 26.63 77.08 -90.74
CA ASN A 881 26.09 77.17 -92.10
C ASN A 881 26.19 75.86 -92.88
N ALA A 882 26.61 74.76 -92.24
CA ALA A 882 26.71 73.46 -92.90
C ALA A 882 25.31 72.88 -93.17
N THR A 883 25.06 72.44 -94.40
CA THR A 883 23.73 71.96 -94.85
C THR A 883 23.30 70.66 -94.19
N ASP A 884 24.26 69.88 -93.72
CA ASP A 884 24.12 68.61 -93.00
C ASP A 884 24.04 68.80 -91.47
N LYS A 885 24.18 70.02 -90.95
CA LYS A 885 24.15 70.32 -89.51
C LYS A 885 22.89 69.80 -88.83
N GLN A 886 21.73 70.00 -89.43
CA GLN A 886 20.47 69.56 -88.83
C GLN A 886 20.37 68.03 -88.79
N HIS A 887 20.84 67.34 -89.84
CA HIS A 887 20.89 65.87 -89.87
C HIS A 887 21.77 65.32 -88.74
N TYR A 888 22.97 65.87 -88.56
CA TYR A 888 23.85 65.47 -87.45
C TYR A 888 23.31 65.88 -86.08
N LYS A 889 22.61 67.02 -85.98
CA LYS A 889 21.93 67.45 -84.75
C LYS A 889 20.82 66.48 -84.37
N ASP A 890 20.00 66.05 -85.31
CA ASP A 890 18.93 65.07 -85.07
C ASP A 890 19.52 63.71 -84.73
N LEU A 891 20.57 63.26 -85.44
CA LEU A 891 21.26 62.00 -85.14
C LEU A 891 21.87 62.00 -83.73
N LEU A 892 22.60 63.06 -83.36
CA LEU A 892 23.24 63.18 -82.05
C LEU A 892 22.23 63.43 -80.92
N GLN A 893 21.13 64.15 -81.18
CA GLN A 893 20.03 64.27 -80.23
C GLN A 893 19.30 62.95 -80.04
N ASN A 894 19.07 62.17 -81.11
CA ASN A 894 18.50 60.83 -81.01
C ASN A 894 19.43 59.87 -80.25
N ILE A 895 20.74 59.98 -80.45
CA ILE A 895 21.74 59.26 -79.65
C ILE A 895 21.64 59.70 -78.18
N ALA A 896 21.65 61.00 -77.88
CA ALA A 896 21.54 61.54 -76.51
C ALA A 896 20.21 61.18 -75.81
N ASN A 897 19.09 61.18 -76.53
CA ASN A 897 17.78 60.75 -76.03
C ASN A 897 17.78 59.23 -75.78
N SER A 898 18.32 58.43 -76.71
CA SER A 898 18.51 56.98 -76.55
C SER A 898 19.42 56.66 -75.35
N PHE A 899 20.45 57.46 -75.10
CA PHE A 899 21.25 57.38 -73.87
C PHE A 899 20.40 57.65 -72.64
N THR A 900 19.66 58.76 -72.61
CA THR A 900 18.85 59.19 -71.47
C THR A 900 17.75 58.15 -71.14
N GLU A 901 17.15 57.54 -72.16
CA GLU A 901 16.14 56.48 -72.02
C GLU A 901 16.75 55.12 -71.59
N LYS A 902 17.94 54.76 -72.08
CA LYS A 902 18.63 53.49 -71.73
C LYS A 902 19.38 53.54 -70.39
N ILE A 903 19.71 54.73 -69.88
CA ILE A 903 20.42 54.96 -68.60
C ILE A 903 19.63 54.46 -67.39
N VAL A 904 18.32 54.23 -67.53
CA VAL A 904 17.51 53.67 -66.44
C VAL A 904 17.91 52.22 -66.11
N ARG A 905 18.70 51.51 -66.94
CA ARG A 905 18.91 50.06 -66.75
C ARG A 905 20.35 49.52 -66.66
N THR A 906 21.41 50.10 -67.25
CA THR A 906 22.79 49.55 -67.12
C THR A 906 23.92 50.58 -67.25
N VAL A 907 25.04 50.37 -66.52
CA VAL A 907 26.28 51.20 -66.53
C VAL A 907 27.15 50.98 -67.77
N VAL A 908 26.97 49.87 -68.49
CA VAL A 908 27.71 49.57 -69.73
C VAL A 908 27.47 50.65 -70.80
N ILE A 909 28.56 51.06 -71.46
CA ILE A 909 28.53 51.94 -72.63
C ILE A 909 28.22 51.04 -73.84
N PRO A 910 27.12 51.26 -74.59
CA PRO A 910 26.82 50.45 -75.76
C PRO A 910 27.98 50.49 -76.78
N ASN A 911 28.29 49.36 -77.42
CA ASN A 911 29.40 49.25 -78.38
C ASN A 911 29.28 50.29 -79.52
N GLU A 912 28.06 50.63 -79.92
CA GLU A 912 27.80 51.65 -80.96
C GLU A 912 28.24 53.04 -80.55
N ILE A 913 28.40 53.29 -79.25
CA ILE A 913 28.85 54.54 -78.66
C ILE A 913 30.35 54.52 -78.37
N GLU A 914 30.88 53.37 -77.96
CA GLU A 914 32.31 53.22 -77.62
C GLU A 914 33.22 53.66 -78.77
N GLN A 915 32.81 53.38 -80.02
CA GLN A 915 33.49 53.85 -81.23
C GLN A 915 33.59 55.37 -81.38
N PHE A 916 32.68 56.14 -80.76
CA PHE A 916 32.69 57.61 -80.80
C PHE A 916 33.54 58.23 -79.69
N VAL A 917 33.94 57.45 -78.66
CA VAL A 917 34.72 57.95 -77.52
C VAL A 917 36.07 58.54 -77.92
N PRO A 918 36.89 57.91 -78.81
CA PRO A 918 38.14 58.50 -79.26
C PRO A 918 37.95 59.82 -80.02
N ILE A 919 36.85 59.94 -80.78
CA ILE A 919 36.51 61.13 -81.57
C ILE A 919 36.09 62.26 -80.63
N ALA A 920 35.20 61.98 -79.67
CA ALA A 920 34.79 62.91 -78.64
C ALA A 920 35.98 63.43 -77.82
N LYS A 921 36.89 62.54 -77.39
CA LYS A 921 38.12 62.90 -76.67
C LYS A 921 39.06 63.79 -77.50
N ARG A 922 39.14 63.60 -78.83
CA ARG A 922 39.92 64.46 -79.74
C ARG A 922 39.29 65.83 -79.99
N LEU A 923 37.96 65.90 -80.06
CA LEU A 923 37.22 67.14 -80.32
C LEU A 923 37.06 68.00 -79.05
N HIS A 924 37.05 67.39 -77.87
CA HIS A 924 36.82 68.10 -76.60
C HIS A 924 37.76 69.29 -76.34
N PRO A 925 39.08 69.23 -76.60
CA PRO A 925 39.96 70.40 -76.44
C PRO A 925 39.58 71.59 -77.33
N TYR A 926 39.04 71.32 -78.53
CA TYR A 926 38.62 72.36 -79.47
C TYR A 926 37.31 73.03 -79.08
N SER A 927 36.44 72.32 -78.34
CA SER A 927 35.18 72.88 -77.80
C SER A 927 35.43 74.08 -76.88
N LYS A 928 36.54 74.05 -76.15
CA LYS A 928 36.97 75.08 -75.19
C LYS A 928 38.08 76.00 -75.75
N SER A 929 38.49 75.80 -77.01
CA SER A 929 39.57 76.58 -77.62
C SER A 929 39.08 77.97 -78.05
N THR A 930 39.72 79.01 -77.52
CA THR A 930 39.46 80.41 -77.86
C THR A 930 39.68 80.68 -79.35
N VAL A 931 40.66 79.99 -79.97
CA VAL A 931 40.97 80.11 -81.41
C VAL A 931 39.81 79.59 -82.25
N TRP A 932 39.17 78.50 -81.84
CA TRP A 932 38.03 77.94 -82.55
C TRP A 932 36.77 78.79 -82.37
N HIS A 933 36.59 79.39 -81.19
CA HIS A 933 35.53 80.36 -80.94
C HIS A 933 35.66 81.60 -81.83
N LEU A 934 36.89 82.12 -82.00
CA LEU A 934 37.19 83.23 -82.90
C LEU A 934 36.98 82.87 -84.38
N PHE A 935 37.35 81.65 -84.80
CA PHE A 935 37.10 81.15 -86.15
C PHE A 935 35.60 81.09 -86.48
N ARG A 936 34.76 80.63 -85.54
CA ARG A 936 33.29 80.60 -85.72
C ARG A 936 32.63 81.98 -85.83
N GLN A 937 33.24 83.02 -85.26
CA GLN A 937 32.72 84.38 -85.28
C GLN A 937 33.11 85.16 -86.54
N GLN A 938 34.02 84.62 -87.37
CA GLN A 938 34.34 85.24 -88.64
C GLN A 938 33.19 84.99 -89.64
N PRO A 939 32.54 86.04 -90.17
CA PRO A 939 31.58 85.87 -91.26
C PRO A 939 32.32 85.31 -92.47
N LEU A 940 31.90 84.13 -92.95
CA LEU A 940 32.38 83.57 -94.21
C LEU A 940 31.95 84.49 -95.35
N THR A 941 32.76 85.49 -95.68
CA THR A 941 32.74 86.09 -97.00
C THR A 941 33.38 85.11 -97.97
N CYS A 942 32.58 84.15 -98.46
CA CYS A 942 32.95 83.37 -99.63
C CYS A 942 33.14 84.31 -100.82
N LYS A 943 34.28 84.15 -101.50
CA LYS A 943 34.31 84.19 -102.96
C LYS A 943 34.58 82.78 -103.45
#